data_AF-A0A2E2HG81-F1
#
_entry.id   AF-A0A2E2HG81-F1
#
_cell.length_a   1.000
_cell.length_b   1.000
_cell.length_c   1.000
_cell.angle_alpha   90.00
_cell.angle_beta   90.00
_cell.angle_gamma   90.00
#
_symmetry.space_group_name_H-M   'P 1'
#
loop_
_entity.id
_entity.type
_entity.pdbx_description
1 polymer ?
#
loop_
_entity_poly.entity_id
_entity_poly.type
_entity_poly.pdbx_seq_one_letter_code
_entity_poly.pdbx_strand_id
1 'polypeptide(L)'
;MKKTLLSLLLFAGTFSIGGNVYPQDSEVFFDGFGENTRTFSSDEEIIQWLSTDLHAELNLGPADELMLSEQSASINNFSIHTVQQNHQGYPVVGFQSRLILDAQGNQLALLGQHQAFPEDTPSEASVSIEDAITASGLSDTSFSSDTPVYMVVDDELRLSWQLEGNSDGASGATQERIFVDALNGEVIASYPMVYTALIREVGDMEAACRAAGITFPLDPQSAFEIELMVEEEQYHRSEGEASSGAGHVDELYDTLGDAYEFMSSVLGMDSLDDNGLRLKAIAGVHYFQGDPWNQCVGDSFNAMWSSQWNELYIPEVAIPFIEVVAHELAHGIVSNGSDLVYEFESGAMDEAISDAIGVSFRAWRDAGGRMGSSPTNIPTYPALWELRSDTGPLRSMSNPKSVNSGLPGGYPDHYNQFFDLSIEEDQGGVHINSSIINQAFYILVEGGQHPRLGTGPNVQGIGIANASQIFALAGSQLLTPFADFQAGRNAFALAAEILHGKHSEIWIAVHEAMDAVGIPGSWQRQPPTPPPVILPTPVPQPDPAPPSAPDPAPAPDTQAPDPGPVSTPAPGNPPLPSEPLVLENNNALYIGLGIGFLVIAFFVLSRLRPQYSANAPEYRRASAEPARPTPATAPEPRLNQQQIAVSRGASLGKLVGSGTSASIALDDSLLASREGLVIGRSAKLNHVILDDSRVSRRHARLRKEGHLIVLEDLNSTHGTAVNGKKLQPFSQEVIRQGDSVEIAGIRFTCDLS
;
A
#
# COMPACT_ATOMS: atom_id res chain seq x y z
N MET A 1 52.63 -23.30 29.95
CA MET A 1 52.34 -24.23 31.06
C MET A 1 50.91 -24.75 30.87
N LYS A 2 50.78 -26.09 30.78
CA LYS A 2 49.62 -26.98 31.04
C LYS A 2 48.21 -26.48 30.64
N LYS A 3 47.63 -26.99 29.53
CA LYS A 3 46.82 -28.25 29.37
C LYS A 3 45.39 -28.05 29.90
N THR A 4 44.32 -28.31 29.11
CA THR A 4 43.84 -29.66 28.70
C THR A 4 42.97 -29.55 27.42
N LEU A 5 43.42 -30.09 26.27
CA LEU A 5 42.89 -31.25 25.47
C LEU A 5 41.40 -31.16 25.06
N LEU A 6 40.98 -31.13 23.79
CA LEU A 6 41.23 -31.95 22.56
C LEU A 6 40.39 -33.25 22.49
N SER A 7 39.75 -33.46 21.33
CA SER A 7 39.31 -34.73 20.68
C SER A 7 37.86 -35.16 20.99
N LEU A 8 37.06 -35.76 20.10
CA LEU A 8 37.16 -36.23 18.71
C LEU A 8 35.74 -36.74 18.32
N LEU A 9 35.44 -36.79 17.03
CA LEU A 9 34.76 -37.86 16.28
C LEU A 9 33.53 -37.48 15.42
N LEU A 10 33.71 -37.74 14.13
CA LEU A 10 32.68 -38.06 13.15
C LEU A 10 31.78 -39.19 13.66
N PHE A 11 30.48 -39.10 13.37
CA PHE A 11 29.70 -40.23 12.88
C PHE A 11 28.54 -39.71 12.01
N ALA A 12 28.46 -40.24 10.79
CA ALA A 12 27.30 -40.14 9.93
C ALA A 12 26.11 -40.85 10.59
N GLY A 13 24.92 -40.26 10.47
CA GLY A 13 23.66 -40.84 10.91
C GLY A 13 22.53 -40.31 10.05
N THR A 14 22.39 -40.85 8.84
CA THR A 14 21.11 -40.91 8.15
C THR A 14 20.08 -41.54 9.10
N PHE A 15 19.06 -40.77 9.50
CA PHE A 15 17.78 -41.32 9.92
C PHE A 15 16.73 -40.79 8.96
N SER A 16 16.39 -41.66 7.99
CA SER A 16 15.09 -41.66 7.36
C SER A 16 14.11 -42.28 8.36
N ILE A 17 13.10 -41.51 8.75
CA ILE A 17 11.79 -41.96 9.23
C ILE A 17 10.86 -41.05 8.42
N GLY A 18 10.31 -41.47 7.27
CA GLY A 18 9.10 -42.30 7.23
C GLY A 18 7.96 -41.47 7.84
N GLY A 19 7.38 -40.52 7.12
CA GLY A 19 6.31 -40.81 6.17
C GLY A 19 4.96 -40.57 6.85
N ASN A 20 4.43 -39.37 6.64
CA ASN A 20 3.01 -38.97 6.64
C ASN A 20 3.03 -37.70 5.77
N VAL A 21 3.09 -37.80 4.44
CA VAL A 21 1.91 -37.88 3.56
C VAL A 21 0.73 -37.12 4.19
N TYR A 22 0.80 -35.79 4.13
CA TYR A 22 -0.44 -35.02 3.98
C TYR A 22 -0.95 -35.28 2.56
N PRO A 23 -2.26 -35.47 2.37
CA PRO A 23 -2.84 -35.53 1.04
C PRO A 23 -2.56 -34.18 0.35
N GLN A 24 -1.64 -34.23 -0.61
CA GLN A 24 -1.86 -33.59 -1.89
C GLN A 24 -3.23 -34.05 -2.39
N ASP A 25 -3.94 -33.20 -3.14
CA ASP A 25 -5.36 -33.28 -3.54
C ASP A 25 -6.18 -32.32 -2.66
N SER A 26 -6.50 -31.07 -3.04
CA SER A 26 -6.97 -30.58 -4.35
C SER A 26 -6.78 -29.05 -4.55
N GLU A 27 -5.57 -28.51 -4.35
CA GLU A 27 -5.22 -27.25 -5.03
C GLU A 27 -4.64 -27.60 -6.41
N VAL A 28 -5.50 -27.68 -7.42
CA VAL A 28 -5.02 -27.76 -8.80
C VAL A 28 -4.58 -26.36 -9.23
N PHE A 29 -3.34 -26.01 -8.90
CA PHE A 29 -2.60 -25.01 -9.66
C PHE A 29 -2.19 -25.66 -10.99
N PHE A 30 -2.87 -25.30 -12.08
CA PHE A 30 -2.33 -25.57 -13.42
C PHE A 30 -1.14 -24.63 -13.65
N ASP A 31 0.06 -25.15 -13.41
CA ASP A 31 1.30 -24.54 -13.88
C ASP A 31 1.30 -24.57 -15.43
N GLY A 32 1.15 -23.40 -16.05
CA GLY A 32 0.71 -23.26 -17.43
C GLY A 32 1.81 -23.03 -18.47
N PHE A 33 2.95 -23.71 -18.39
CA PHE A 33 3.81 -23.96 -19.55
C PHE A 33 4.29 -25.42 -19.56
N GLY A 34 3.38 -26.40 -19.72
CA GLY A 34 3.80 -27.80 -19.95
C GLY A 34 2.73 -28.91 -20.02
N GLU A 35 2.57 -29.47 -21.24
CA GLU A 35 2.18 -30.84 -21.64
C GLU A 35 0.71 -31.34 -21.71
N ASN A 36 -0.31 -30.70 -21.14
CA ASN A 36 -1.72 -31.10 -21.34
C ASN A 36 -2.61 -29.98 -21.94
N THR A 37 -2.21 -29.44 -23.08
CA THR A 37 -3.05 -28.49 -23.82
C THR A 37 -4.26 -29.20 -24.43
N ARG A 38 -5.44 -29.04 -23.81
CA ARG A 38 -6.73 -29.44 -24.38
C ARG A 38 -7.19 -28.38 -25.38
N THR A 39 -7.85 -28.79 -26.45
CA THR A 39 -8.41 -27.88 -27.46
C THR A 39 -9.91 -28.09 -27.50
N PHE A 40 -10.67 -27.00 -27.37
CA PHE A 40 -12.13 -27.01 -27.41
C PHE A 40 -12.62 -26.32 -28.68
N SER A 41 -13.55 -26.97 -29.38
CA SER A 41 -14.17 -26.47 -30.61
C SER A 41 -15.55 -25.86 -30.37
N SER A 42 -16.15 -26.08 -29.19
CA SER A 42 -17.45 -25.52 -28.78
C SER A 42 -17.63 -25.52 -27.26
N ASP A 43 -18.59 -24.72 -26.78
CA ASP A 43 -19.00 -24.73 -25.37
C ASP A 43 -19.56 -26.09 -24.92
N GLU A 44 -20.17 -26.86 -25.83
CA GLU A 44 -20.65 -28.22 -25.54
C GLU A 44 -19.49 -29.17 -25.17
N GLU A 45 -18.34 -29.04 -25.84
CA GLU A 45 -17.14 -29.81 -25.49
C GLU A 45 -16.57 -29.39 -24.13
N ILE A 46 -16.63 -28.09 -23.81
CA ILE A 46 -16.23 -27.58 -22.50
C ILE A 46 -17.15 -28.16 -21.42
N ILE A 47 -18.48 -28.06 -21.59
CA ILE A 47 -19.48 -28.58 -20.63
C ILE A 47 -19.30 -30.09 -20.42
N GLN A 48 -19.06 -30.85 -21.48
CA GLN A 48 -18.80 -32.28 -21.38
C GLN A 48 -17.53 -32.57 -20.58
N TRP A 49 -16.45 -31.82 -20.82
CA TRP A 49 -15.20 -31.95 -20.07
C TRP A 49 -15.36 -31.58 -18.59
N LEU A 50 -16.05 -30.48 -18.30
CA LEU A 50 -16.35 -30.04 -16.93
C LEU A 50 -17.10 -31.11 -16.13
N SER A 51 -18.13 -31.71 -16.73
CA SER A 51 -19.00 -32.70 -16.08
C SER A 51 -18.41 -34.11 -15.99
N THR A 52 -17.26 -34.37 -16.61
CA THR A 52 -16.64 -35.71 -16.61
C THR A 52 -15.20 -35.68 -16.16
N ASP A 53 -14.30 -35.27 -17.04
CA ASP A 53 -12.87 -35.29 -16.79
C ASP A 53 -12.49 -34.35 -15.64
N LEU A 54 -12.88 -33.08 -15.67
CA LEU A 54 -12.47 -32.11 -14.64
C LEU A 54 -13.13 -32.43 -13.29
N HIS A 55 -14.41 -32.82 -13.30
CA HIS A 55 -15.12 -33.27 -12.10
C HIS A 55 -14.39 -34.44 -11.41
N ALA A 56 -13.95 -35.43 -12.19
CA ALA A 56 -13.19 -36.57 -11.70
C ALA A 56 -11.76 -36.20 -11.28
N GLU A 57 -11.06 -35.35 -12.04
CA GLU A 57 -9.71 -34.85 -11.74
C GLU A 57 -9.69 -34.10 -10.39
N LEU A 58 -10.74 -33.36 -10.09
CA LEU A 58 -10.92 -32.62 -8.83
C LEU A 58 -11.53 -33.45 -7.70
N ASN A 59 -11.87 -34.72 -7.95
CA ASN A 59 -12.50 -35.63 -7.00
C ASN A 59 -13.78 -35.06 -6.35
N LEU A 60 -14.62 -34.40 -7.15
CA LEU A 60 -15.84 -33.75 -6.68
C LEU A 60 -16.93 -34.78 -6.33
N GLY A 61 -17.81 -34.43 -5.38
CA GLY A 61 -18.93 -35.27 -4.99
C GLY A 61 -20.06 -35.27 -6.04
N PRO A 62 -21.02 -36.21 -5.98
CA PRO A 62 -22.16 -36.23 -6.90
C PRO A 62 -23.15 -35.08 -6.67
N ALA A 63 -23.06 -34.40 -5.52
CA ALA A 63 -23.80 -33.18 -5.22
C ALA A 63 -23.10 -31.92 -5.75
N ASP A 64 -21.83 -32.02 -6.17
CA ASP A 64 -21.03 -30.92 -6.70
C ASP A 64 -21.11 -30.91 -8.24
N GLU A 65 -21.47 -29.77 -8.82
CA GLU A 65 -21.60 -29.59 -10.27
C GLU A 65 -20.74 -28.42 -10.74
N LEU A 66 -20.05 -28.57 -11.88
CA LEU A 66 -19.30 -27.49 -12.52
C LEU A 66 -20.10 -26.95 -13.71
N MET A 67 -20.49 -25.68 -13.63
CA MET A 67 -21.35 -25.02 -14.58
C MET A 67 -20.60 -23.94 -15.35
N LEU A 68 -20.67 -24.00 -16.69
CA LEU A 68 -20.16 -22.93 -17.55
C LEU A 68 -21.14 -21.75 -17.52
N SER A 69 -20.63 -20.54 -17.30
CA SER A 69 -21.40 -19.31 -17.43
C SER A 69 -21.88 -19.12 -18.87
N GLU A 70 -23.12 -18.64 -19.04
CA GLU A 70 -23.68 -18.29 -20.35
C GLU A 70 -22.93 -17.11 -21.01
N GLN A 71 -22.24 -16.30 -20.22
CA GLN A 71 -21.44 -15.18 -20.70
C GLN A 71 -19.95 -15.53 -20.70
N SER A 72 -19.31 -15.35 -21.86
CA SER A 72 -17.85 -15.39 -22.02
C SER A 72 -17.33 -13.99 -22.38
N ALA A 73 -16.15 -13.65 -21.86
CA ALA A 73 -15.44 -12.44 -22.24
C ALA A 73 -14.47 -12.75 -23.38
N SER A 74 -14.27 -11.81 -24.29
CA SER A 74 -13.25 -11.90 -25.33
C SER A 74 -12.34 -10.68 -25.24
N ILE A 75 -11.04 -10.92 -25.13
CA ILE A 75 -10.01 -9.87 -25.10
C ILE A 75 -9.02 -10.18 -26.21
N ASN A 76 -8.97 -9.31 -27.23
CA ASN A 76 -8.23 -9.55 -28.46
C ASN A 76 -8.60 -10.90 -29.11
N ASN A 77 -7.68 -11.85 -29.07
CA ASN A 77 -7.78 -13.18 -29.68
C ASN A 77 -7.99 -14.29 -28.63
N PHE A 78 -8.28 -13.95 -27.38
CA PHE A 78 -8.50 -14.92 -26.30
C PHE A 78 -9.97 -14.93 -25.89
N SER A 79 -10.51 -16.12 -25.59
CA SER A 79 -11.79 -16.27 -24.90
C SER A 79 -11.58 -16.65 -23.44
N ILE A 80 -12.41 -16.08 -22.57
CA ILE A 80 -12.36 -16.30 -21.13
C ILE A 80 -13.75 -16.76 -20.70
N HIS A 81 -13.82 -17.99 -20.20
CA HIS A 81 -15.05 -18.60 -19.73
C HIS A 81 -15.01 -18.73 -18.20
N THR A 82 -16.12 -18.39 -17.56
CA THR A 82 -16.30 -18.61 -16.11
C THR A 82 -16.89 -19.98 -15.86
N VAL A 83 -16.27 -20.74 -14.96
CA VAL A 83 -16.76 -22.04 -14.48
C VAL A 83 -17.13 -21.88 -13.01
N GLN A 84 -18.41 -21.98 -12.68
CA GLN A 84 -18.94 -21.86 -11.32
C GLN A 84 -19.16 -23.26 -10.74
N GLN A 85 -18.73 -23.51 -9.50
CA GLN A 85 -19.14 -24.71 -8.77
C GLN A 85 -20.47 -24.47 -8.06
N ASN A 86 -21.39 -25.41 -8.23
CA ASN A 86 -22.62 -25.50 -7.46
C ASN A 86 -22.55 -26.73 -6.55
N HIS A 87 -23.18 -26.65 -5.38
CA HIS A 87 -23.43 -27.77 -4.49
C HIS A 87 -24.94 -27.90 -4.27
N GLN A 88 -25.51 -29.08 -4.45
CA GLN A 88 -26.97 -29.33 -4.35
C GLN A 88 -27.85 -28.33 -5.12
N GLY A 89 -27.35 -27.86 -6.27
CA GLY A 89 -28.05 -26.90 -7.14
C GLY A 89 -27.88 -25.42 -6.79
N TYR A 90 -27.19 -25.08 -5.70
CA TYR A 90 -26.89 -23.68 -5.34
C TYR A 90 -25.42 -23.34 -5.59
N PRO A 91 -25.11 -22.12 -6.04
CA PRO A 91 -23.72 -21.72 -6.26
C PRO A 91 -22.96 -21.65 -4.95
N VAL A 92 -21.69 -22.07 -4.98
CA VAL A 92 -20.78 -21.94 -3.85
C VAL A 92 -19.91 -20.69 -4.03
N VAL A 93 -20.10 -19.72 -3.15
CA VAL A 93 -19.39 -18.43 -3.16
C VAL A 93 -17.90 -18.66 -2.98
N GLY A 94 -17.08 -18.08 -3.87
CA GLY A 94 -15.62 -18.21 -3.84
C GLY A 94 -15.06 -19.45 -4.56
N PHE A 95 -15.92 -20.35 -5.06
CA PHE A 95 -15.53 -21.57 -5.77
C PHE A 95 -15.89 -21.46 -7.25
N GLN A 96 -15.03 -20.78 -7.98
CA GLN A 96 -15.11 -20.61 -9.43
C GLN A 96 -13.72 -20.70 -10.04
N SER A 97 -13.67 -20.98 -11.34
CA SER A 97 -12.47 -20.85 -12.14
C SER A 97 -12.70 -20.07 -13.44
N ARG A 98 -11.60 -19.69 -14.08
CA ARG A 98 -11.52 -19.01 -15.38
C ARG A 98 -10.76 -19.91 -16.34
N LEU A 99 -11.46 -20.42 -17.35
CA LEU A 99 -10.88 -21.13 -18.47
C LEU A 99 -10.49 -20.11 -19.54
N ILE A 100 -9.21 -20.00 -19.83
CA ILE A 100 -8.65 -19.07 -20.83
C ILE A 100 -8.22 -19.87 -22.05
N LEU A 101 -8.77 -19.53 -23.22
CA LEU A 101 -8.46 -20.15 -24.50
C LEU A 101 -7.83 -19.14 -25.47
N ASP A 102 -6.93 -19.63 -26.32
CA ASP A 102 -6.44 -18.85 -27.47
C ASP A 102 -7.44 -18.83 -28.65
N ALA A 103 -7.09 -18.13 -29.73
CA ALA A 103 -7.94 -18.01 -30.92
C ALA A 103 -8.17 -19.34 -31.68
N GLN A 104 -7.46 -20.40 -31.32
CA GLN A 104 -7.62 -21.74 -31.87
C GLN A 104 -8.40 -22.66 -30.92
N GLY A 105 -8.86 -22.13 -29.77
CA GLY A 105 -9.56 -22.89 -28.75
C GLY A 105 -8.65 -23.72 -27.84
N ASN A 106 -7.32 -23.51 -27.88
CA ASN A 106 -6.41 -24.22 -27.00
C ASN A 106 -6.47 -23.62 -25.60
N GLN A 107 -6.60 -24.49 -24.60
CA GLN A 107 -6.51 -24.14 -23.19
C GLN A 107 -5.12 -23.62 -22.85
N LEU A 108 -5.07 -22.37 -22.40
CA LEU A 108 -3.86 -21.72 -21.88
C LEU A 108 -3.77 -21.82 -20.37
N ALA A 109 -4.90 -21.62 -19.68
CA ALA A 109 -4.96 -21.68 -18.24
C ALA A 109 -6.37 -22.04 -17.75
N LEU A 110 -6.43 -22.68 -16.58
CA LEU A 110 -7.63 -22.81 -15.75
C LEU A 110 -7.26 -22.24 -14.37
N LEU A 111 -7.75 -21.04 -14.06
CA LEU A 111 -7.36 -20.31 -12.85
C LEU A 111 -8.52 -20.27 -11.87
N GLY A 112 -8.35 -20.77 -10.64
CA GLY A 112 -9.38 -20.73 -9.59
C GLY A 112 -9.37 -21.98 -8.73
N GLN A 113 -10.46 -22.20 -8.00
CA GLN A 113 -10.54 -23.29 -7.03
C GLN A 113 -11.91 -23.95 -7.03
N HIS A 114 -11.89 -25.25 -6.74
CA HIS A 114 -13.02 -26.15 -6.64
C HIS A 114 -12.70 -27.20 -5.57
N GLN A 115 -13.71 -27.68 -4.84
CA GLN A 115 -13.49 -28.70 -3.81
C GLN A 115 -14.72 -29.57 -3.59
N ALA A 116 -14.54 -30.81 -3.14
CA ALA A 116 -15.66 -31.67 -2.79
C ALA A 116 -16.30 -31.24 -1.46
N PHE A 117 -17.63 -31.25 -1.39
CA PHE A 117 -18.38 -30.90 -0.18
C PHE A 117 -19.22 -32.07 0.37
N PRO A 118 -19.50 -32.10 1.68
CA PRO A 118 -20.33 -33.15 2.29
C PRO A 118 -21.76 -33.17 1.73
N GLU A 119 -22.25 -34.35 1.33
CA GLU A 119 -23.61 -34.52 0.78
C GLU A 119 -24.73 -34.24 1.80
N ASP A 120 -24.44 -34.31 3.10
CA ASP A 120 -25.41 -34.09 4.17
C ASP A 120 -25.56 -32.61 4.55
N THR A 121 -24.97 -31.70 3.77
CA THR A 121 -25.12 -30.25 3.96
C THR A 121 -26.60 -29.85 3.82
N PRO A 122 -27.18 -29.04 4.73
CA PRO A 122 -28.57 -28.57 4.63
C PRO A 122 -28.84 -27.79 3.34
N SER A 123 -29.97 -28.04 2.69
CA SER A 123 -30.37 -27.41 1.41
C SER A 123 -31.71 -26.67 1.44
N GLU A 124 -32.38 -26.65 2.60
CA GLU A 124 -33.63 -25.93 2.81
C GLU A 124 -33.43 -24.80 3.82
N ALA A 125 -33.73 -23.56 3.42
CA ALA A 125 -33.71 -22.40 4.29
C ALA A 125 -34.84 -22.47 5.34
N SER A 126 -34.49 -22.28 6.61
CA SER A 126 -35.46 -22.16 7.72
C SER A 126 -35.83 -20.70 8.01
N VAL A 127 -34.98 -19.76 7.58
CA VAL A 127 -35.17 -18.31 7.70
C VAL A 127 -35.60 -17.75 6.35
N SER A 128 -36.65 -16.94 6.35
CA SER A 128 -37.14 -16.26 5.14
C SER A 128 -36.15 -15.18 4.69
N ILE A 129 -36.16 -14.83 3.40
CA ILE A 129 -35.32 -13.74 2.89
C ILE A 129 -35.71 -12.39 3.53
N GLU A 130 -36.99 -12.18 3.87
CA GLU A 130 -37.44 -10.96 4.55
C GLU A 130 -36.89 -10.84 5.98
N ASP A 131 -36.85 -11.95 6.71
CA ASP A 131 -36.25 -12.00 8.04
C ASP A 131 -34.73 -11.82 7.96
N ALA A 132 -34.08 -12.39 6.93
CA ALA A 132 -32.66 -12.22 6.67
C ALA A 132 -32.30 -10.76 6.32
N ILE A 133 -33.10 -10.08 5.50
CA ILE A 133 -32.95 -8.64 5.20
C ILE A 133 -33.05 -7.84 6.50
N THR A 134 -34.05 -8.15 7.33
CA THR A 134 -34.21 -7.48 8.63
C THR A 134 -33.00 -7.71 9.54
N ALA A 135 -32.46 -8.92 9.58
CA ALA A 135 -31.29 -9.28 10.36
C ALA A 135 -29.99 -8.61 9.85
N SER A 136 -29.89 -8.38 8.54
CA SER A 136 -28.71 -7.77 7.90
C SER A 136 -28.52 -6.29 8.25
N GLY A 137 -29.60 -5.58 8.60
CA GLY A 137 -29.56 -4.14 8.81
C GLY A 137 -29.40 -3.29 7.54
N LEU A 138 -29.46 -3.90 6.35
CA LEU A 138 -29.36 -3.19 5.08
C LEU A 138 -30.64 -2.40 4.76
N SER A 139 -30.43 -1.26 4.10
CA SER A 139 -31.45 -0.45 3.43
C SER A 139 -31.32 -0.58 1.90
N ASP A 140 -32.40 -0.40 1.14
CA ASP A 140 -32.42 -0.56 -0.33
C ASP A 140 -31.78 -1.86 -0.84
N THR A 141 -32.42 -3.00 -0.57
CA THR A 141 -31.92 -4.33 -0.93
C THR A 141 -32.33 -4.80 -2.33
N SER A 142 -32.64 -3.87 -3.22
CA SER A 142 -33.20 -4.16 -4.55
C SER A 142 -32.29 -4.97 -5.48
N PHE A 143 -31.00 -5.09 -5.13
CA PHE A 143 -29.99 -5.87 -5.84
C PHE A 143 -29.78 -7.28 -5.28
N SER A 144 -30.47 -7.64 -4.18
CA SER A 144 -30.33 -8.96 -3.54
C SER A 144 -30.95 -10.08 -4.37
N SER A 145 -30.32 -11.26 -4.33
CA SER A 145 -30.84 -12.49 -4.94
C SER A 145 -31.89 -13.14 -4.03
N ASP A 146 -32.98 -13.66 -4.63
CA ASP A 146 -34.00 -14.47 -3.94
C ASP A 146 -33.66 -15.97 -3.88
N THR A 147 -32.48 -16.33 -4.39
CA THR A 147 -31.95 -17.69 -4.37
C THR A 147 -30.78 -17.76 -3.38
N PRO A 148 -30.78 -18.73 -2.43
CA PRO A 148 -29.69 -18.89 -1.49
C PRO A 148 -28.42 -19.40 -2.20
N VAL A 149 -27.30 -19.20 -1.52
CA VAL A 149 -25.98 -19.63 -1.96
C VAL A 149 -25.34 -20.44 -0.84
N TYR A 150 -24.31 -21.21 -1.18
CA TYR A 150 -23.45 -21.81 -0.17
C TYR A 150 -22.20 -20.95 0.04
N MET A 151 -21.79 -20.79 1.28
CA MET A 151 -20.56 -20.11 1.66
C MET A 151 -19.75 -20.99 2.61
N VAL A 152 -18.43 -21.02 2.42
CA VAL A 152 -17.53 -21.71 3.35
C VAL A 152 -17.16 -20.74 4.47
N VAL A 153 -17.53 -21.08 5.71
CA VAL A 153 -17.18 -20.32 6.92
C VAL A 153 -16.60 -21.32 7.91
N ASP A 154 -15.37 -21.07 8.36
CA ASP A 154 -14.63 -21.95 9.28
C ASP A 154 -14.56 -23.41 8.81
N ASP A 155 -14.26 -23.62 7.52
CA ASP A 155 -14.23 -24.93 6.84
C ASP A 155 -15.57 -25.68 6.77
N GLU A 156 -16.69 -25.04 7.16
CA GLU A 156 -18.03 -25.59 7.04
C GLU A 156 -18.82 -24.93 5.89
N LEU A 157 -19.53 -25.75 5.11
CA LEU A 157 -20.42 -25.25 4.07
C LEU A 157 -21.76 -24.82 4.68
N ARG A 158 -22.08 -23.53 4.59
CA ARG A 158 -23.28 -22.93 5.19
C ARG A 158 -24.22 -22.44 4.09
N LEU A 159 -25.50 -22.81 4.19
CA LEU A 159 -26.54 -22.27 3.32
C LEU A 159 -26.85 -20.84 3.76
N SER A 160 -26.87 -19.88 2.84
CA SER A 160 -26.92 -18.46 3.18
C SER A 160 -27.69 -17.63 2.17
N TRP A 161 -28.33 -16.57 2.65
CA TRP A 161 -28.86 -15.50 1.83
C TRP A 161 -27.75 -14.52 1.47
N GLN A 162 -27.51 -14.29 0.17
CA GLN A 162 -26.64 -13.21 -0.30
C GLN A 162 -27.48 -11.97 -0.54
N LEU A 163 -27.31 -10.98 0.33
CA LEU A 163 -28.02 -9.72 0.31
C LEU A 163 -27.09 -8.59 -0.10
N GLU A 164 -27.58 -7.66 -0.90
CA GLU A 164 -26.84 -6.48 -1.36
C GLU A 164 -27.69 -5.25 -1.13
N GLY A 165 -27.11 -4.22 -0.50
CA GLY A 165 -27.81 -2.99 -0.16
C GLY A 165 -26.89 -1.96 0.49
N ASN A 166 -27.47 -0.92 1.07
CA ASN A 166 -26.74 0.16 1.75
C ASN A 166 -26.79 -0.03 3.27
N SER A 167 -25.63 0.10 3.93
CA SER A 167 -25.51 0.17 5.39
C SER A 167 -25.31 1.62 5.84
N ASP A 168 -25.94 2.01 6.95
CA ASP A 168 -25.75 3.33 7.55
C ASP A 168 -24.57 3.29 8.54
N GLY A 169 -23.42 3.85 8.15
CA GLY A 169 -22.22 4.00 8.99
C GLY A 169 -22.03 5.43 9.51
N ALA A 170 -21.11 5.61 10.48
CA ALA A 170 -20.74 6.93 11.03
C ALA A 170 -20.21 7.91 9.95
N SER A 171 -19.73 7.36 8.83
CA SER A 171 -19.15 8.06 7.67
C SER A 171 -20.14 8.25 6.50
N GLY A 172 -21.41 7.87 6.64
CA GLY A 172 -22.42 7.89 5.58
C GLY A 172 -22.83 6.50 5.08
N ALA A 173 -23.74 6.46 4.09
CA ALA A 173 -24.25 5.21 3.54
C ALA A 173 -23.21 4.54 2.62
N THR A 174 -22.85 3.29 2.89
CA THR A 174 -21.92 2.48 2.08
C THR A 174 -22.63 1.27 1.49
N GLN A 175 -22.28 0.87 0.27
CA GLN A 175 -22.85 -0.32 -0.34
C GLN A 175 -22.13 -1.58 0.15
N GLU A 176 -22.89 -2.56 0.60
CA GLU A 176 -22.40 -3.81 1.17
C GLU A 176 -23.11 -5.02 0.57
N ARG A 177 -22.38 -6.14 0.55
CA ARG A 177 -22.89 -7.48 0.32
C ARG A 177 -22.79 -8.25 1.63
N ILE A 178 -23.94 -8.60 2.20
CA ILE A 178 -24.04 -9.34 3.46
C ILE A 178 -24.53 -10.75 3.21
N PHE A 179 -23.93 -11.71 3.89
CA PHE A 179 -24.36 -13.11 3.92
C PHE A 179 -25.00 -13.43 5.25
N VAL A 180 -26.24 -13.92 5.21
CA VAL A 180 -27.02 -14.29 6.39
C VAL A 180 -27.30 -15.79 6.36
N ASP A 181 -26.94 -16.52 7.41
CA ASP A 181 -27.16 -17.96 7.53
C ASP A 181 -28.67 -18.25 7.40
N ALA A 182 -29.00 -19.09 6.42
CA ALA A 182 -30.38 -19.36 6.03
C ALA A 182 -31.12 -20.28 7.01
N LEU A 183 -30.44 -20.81 8.04
CA LEU A 183 -31.03 -21.69 9.05
C LEU A 183 -31.34 -20.96 10.34
N ASN A 184 -30.49 -20.00 10.75
CA ASN A 184 -30.63 -19.34 12.04
C ASN A 184 -30.73 -17.80 11.97
N GLY A 185 -30.49 -17.18 10.81
CA GLY A 185 -30.62 -15.73 10.59
C GLY A 185 -29.43 -14.92 11.08
N GLU A 186 -28.32 -15.57 11.42
CA GLU A 186 -27.08 -14.93 11.83
C GLU A 186 -26.37 -14.30 10.63
N VAL A 187 -25.88 -13.07 10.77
CA VAL A 187 -24.99 -12.47 9.76
C VAL A 187 -23.63 -13.15 9.88
N ILE A 188 -23.23 -13.90 8.85
CA ILE A 188 -22.00 -14.70 8.86
C ILE A 188 -20.85 -14.05 8.08
N ALA A 189 -21.14 -13.13 7.17
CA ALA A 189 -20.13 -12.30 6.50
C ALA A 189 -20.73 -10.98 5.98
N SER A 190 -19.91 -9.94 5.88
CA SER A 190 -20.22 -8.71 5.14
C SER A 190 -18.99 -8.31 4.32
N TYR A 191 -19.23 -7.86 3.09
CA TYR A 191 -18.20 -7.39 2.17
C TYR A 191 -18.58 -6.01 1.64
N PRO A 192 -17.68 -5.02 1.69
CA PRO A 192 -17.92 -3.76 1.01
C PRO A 192 -18.03 -4.03 -0.49
N MET A 193 -19.02 -3.42 -1.14
CA MET A 193 -19.13 -3.42 -2.60
C MET A 193 -18.47 -2.19 -3.24
N VAL A 194 -17.97 -1.27 -2.40
CA VAL A 194 -17.19 -0.11 -2.80
C VAL A 194 -15.71 -0.42 -2.58
N TYR A 195 -15.04 -0.84 -3.65
CA TYR A 195 -13.63 -1.26 -3.66
C TYR A 195 -12.65 -0.11 -3.95
N THR A 196 -13.05 1.14 -3.73
CA THR A 196 -12.25 2.33 -4.10
C THR A 196 -12.49 3.52 -3.16
N ALA A 197 -12.96 3.27 -1.93
CA ALA A 197 -13.19 4.36 -1.01
C ALA A 197 -11.83 4.81 -0.46
N LEU A 198 -11.37 5.98 -0.90
CA LEU A 198 -10.32 6.72 -0.21
C LEU A 198 -10.71 6.84 1.27
N ILE A 199 -9.88 6.30 2.16
CA ILE A 199 -10.03 6.48 3.61
C ILE A 199 -8.76 7.14 4.13
N ARG A 200 -8.87 8.41 4.54
CA ARG A 200 -7.78 9.18 5.16
C ARG A 200 -8.01 9.39 6.64
N GLU A 201 -6.91 9.51 7.35
CA GLU A 201 -6.89 9.89 8.76
C GLU A 201 -5.62 10.70 9.01
N VAL A 202 -5.78 11.93 9.50
CA VAL A 202 -4.66 12.82 9.80
C VAL A 202 -4.73 13.31 11.24
N GLY A 203 -3.76 12.89 12.05
CA GLY A 203 -3.58 13.33 13.43
C GLY A 203 -2.80 14.65 13.57
N ASP A 204 -3.03 15.38 14.67
CA ASP A 204 -2.39 16.65 15.02
C ASP A 204 -1.49 16.48 16.26
N MET A 205 -0.22 16.13 16.03
CA MET A 205 0.75 15.96 17.11
C MET A 205 1.03 17.28 17.84
N GLU A 206 1.03 18.41 17.14
CA GLU A 206 1.24 19.71 17.78
C GLU A 206 0.13 20.03 18.79
N ALA A 207 -1.13 19.76 18.44
CA ALA A 207 -2.25 19.97 19.35
C ALA A 207 -2.17 19.04 20.58
N ALA A 208 -1.84 17.77 20.38
CA ALA A 208 -1.64 16.81 21.47
C ALA A 208 -0.49 17.25 22.40
N CYS A 209 0.67 17.61 21.85
CA CYS A 209 1.83 18.12 22.60
C CYS A 209 1.49 19.37 23.42
N ARG A 210 0.76 20.34 22.84
CA ARG A 210 0.31 21.55 23.53
C ARG A 210 -0.64 21.22 24.69
N ALA A 211 -1.58 20.31 24.47
CA ALA A 211 -2.55 19.90 25.48
C ALA A 211 -1.88 19.14 26.65
N ALA A 212 -0.87 18.32 26.36
CA ALA A 212 -0.04 17.66 27.36
C ALA A 212 0.96 18.61 28.06
N GLY A 213 1.13 19.84 27.56
CA GLY A 213 2.04 20.83 28.13
C GLY A 213 3.53 20.49 27.93
N ILE A 214 3.86 19.71 26.90
CA ILE A 214 5.24 19.32 26.60
C ILE A 214 5.95 20.44 25.86
N THR A 215 7.11 20.85 26.37
CA THR A 215 7.97 21.89 25.76
C THR A 215 9.44 21.48 25.75
N PHE A 216 9.72 20.18 25.86
CA PHE A 216 11.06 19.60 25.97
C PHE A 216 11.13 18.30 25.16
N PRO A 217 12.33 17.80 24.81
CA PRO A 217 12.48 16.55 24.07
C PRO A 217 11.79 15.39 24.78
N LEU A 218 11.03 14.61 24.02
CA LEU A 218 10.38 13.39 24.48
C LEU A 218 11.41 12.29 24.68
N ASP A 219 11.27 11.55 25.77
CA ASP A 219 11.81 10.20 25.84
C ASP A 219 10.85 9.21 25.15
N PRO A 220 11.28 7.97 24.85
CA PRO A 220 10.46 7.01 24.10
C PRO A 220 9.07 6.73 24.72
N GLN A 221 8.94 6.79 26.06
CA GLN A 221 7.66 6.55 26.71
C GLN A 221 6.73 7.74 26.53
N SER A 222 7.23 8.97 26.73
CA SER A 222 6.42 10.17 26.49
C SER A 222 6.07 10.36 25.02
N ALA A 223 6.94 9.98 24.09
CA ALA A 223 6.62 9.96 22.66
C ALA A 223 5.41 9.08 22.35
N PHE A 224 5.39 7.87 22.92
CA PHE A 224 4.26 6.95 22.80
C PHE A 224 2.96 7.49 23.42
N GLU A 225 3.04 8.11 24.60
CA GLU A 225 1.86 8.69 25.26
C GLU A 225 1.23 9.81 24.41
N ILE A 226 2.06 10.65 23.78
CA ILE A 226 1.58 11.70 22.88
C ILE A 226 0.94 11.13 21.62
N GLU A 227 1.54 10.13 20.99
CA GLU A 227 0.94 9.50 19.81
C GLU A 227 -0.40 8.84 20.12
N LEU A 228 -0.52 8.15 21.27
CA LEU A 228 -1.80 7.58 21.69
C LEU A 228 -2.86 8.67 21.90
N MET A 229 -2.43 9.84 22.37
CA MET A 229 -3.31 11.00 22.50
C MET A 229 -3.74 11.55 21.12
N VAL A 230 -2.87 11.50 20.11
CA VAL A 230 -3.21 11.92 18.73
C VAL A 230 -4.35 11.08 18.12
N GLU A 231 -4.50 9.82 18.53
CA GLU A 231 -5.57 8.92 18.06
C GLU A 231 -6.97 9.33 18.61
N GLU A 232 -7.06 10.19 19.62
CA GLU A 232 -8.35 10.66 20.13
C GLU A 232 -9.08 11.56 19.11
N GLU A 233 -10.41 11.46 19.02
CA GLU A 233 -11.28 12.19 18.05
C GLU A 233 -11.04 13.70 17.95
N GLN A 234 -10.60 14.34 19.03
CA GLN A 234 -10.34 15.77 19.07
C GLN A 234 -9.01 16.20 18.44
N TYR A 235 -8.12 15.25 18.15
CA TYR A 235 -6.79 15.47 17.59
C TYR A 235 -6.61 14.85 16.21
N HIS A 236 -7.67 14.37 15.57
CA HIS A 236 -7.58 13.86 14.21
C HIS A 236 -8.67 14.42 13.29
N ARG A 237 -8.41 14.32 12.00
CA ARG A 237 -9.39 14.53 10.93
C ARG A 237 -9.50 13.23 10.13
N SER A 238 -10.67 12.63 10.16
CA SER A 238 -11.01 11.38 9.48
C SER A 238 -11.74 11.62 8.15
N GLU A 239 -11.87 10.56 7.34
CA GLU A 239 -12.53 10.64 6.04
C GLU A 239 -13.96 11.19 6.15
N GLY A 240 -14.28 12.17 5.31
CA GLY A 240 -15.60 12.80 5.25
C GLY A 240 -15.85 13.89 6.32
N GLU A 241 -14.94 14.05 7.28
CA GLU A 241 -15.06 15.12 8.27
C GLU A 241 -14.80 16.51 7.68
N ALA A 242 -15.45 17.51 8.29
CA ALA A 242 -15.17 18.91 7.98
C ALA A 242 -13.70 19.25 8.31
N SER A 243 -13.21 20.34 7.73
CA SER A 243 -11.89 20.89 8.06
C SER A 243 -11.74 21.06 9.58
N SER A 244 -10.59 20.62 10.10
CA SER A 244 -10.25 20.67 11.52
C SER A 244 -10.03 22.12 12.00
N GLY A 245 -9.72 23.03 11.08
CA GLY A 245 -9.32 24.41 11.36
C GLY A 245 -7.82 24.56 11.66
N ALA A 246 -7.08 23.44 11.72
CA ALA A 246 -5.63 23.41 11.78
C ALA A 246 -5.07 23.29 10.35
N GLY A 247 -4.35 24.34 9.90
CA GLY A 247 -3.92 24.45 8.50
C GLY A 247 -3.01 23.30 8.04
N HIS A 248 -2.09 22.85 8.89
CA HIS A 248 -1.16 21.75 8.59
C HIS A 248 -1.89 20.40 8.48
N VAL A 249 -2.87 20.14 9.35
CA VAL A 249 -3.71 18.93 9.27
C VAL A 249 -4.54 18.93 7.99
N ASP A 250 -5.18 20.05 7.68
CA ASP A 250 -6.06 20.16 6.55
C ASP A 250 -5.31 20.10 5.20
N GLU A 251 -4.14 20.73 5.11
CA GLU A 251 -3.29 20.67 3.92
C GLU A 251 -2.72 19.26 3.68
N LEU A 252 -2.30 18.57 4.75
CA LEU A 252 -1.84 17.19 4.62
C LEU A 252 -2.99 16.25 4.23
N TYR A 253 -4.17 16.40 4.84
CA TYR A 253 -5.37 15.63 4.49
C TYR A 253 -5.75 15.79 3.00
N ASP A 254 -5.72 17.02 2.48
CA ASP A 254 -6.00 17.29 1.07
C ASP A 254 -4.89 16.70 0.18
N THR A 255 -3.62 16.79 0.59
CA THR A 255 -2.48 16.20 -0.12
C THR A 255 -2.56 14.67 -0.19
N LEU A 256 -3.04 13.99 0.86
CA LEU A 256 -3.29 12.55 0.82
C LEU A 256 -4.38 12.17 -0.19
N GLY A 257 -5.40 13.02 -0.34
CA GLY A 257 -6.44 12.82 -1.36
C GLY A 257 -5.91 12.99 -2.78
N ASP A 258 -5.08 14.02 -3.00
CA ASP A 258 -4.33 14.20 -4.25
C ASP A 258 -3.43 12.99 -4.54
N ALA A 259 -2.72 12.47 -3.53
CA ALA A 259 -1.83 11.32 -3.66
C ALA A 259 -2.58 10.04 -4.03
N TYR A 260 -3.75 9.78 -3.40
CA TYR A 260 -4.61 8.66 -3.78
C TYR A 260 -5.08 8.75 -5.23
N GLU A 261 -5.54 9.92 -5.67
CA GLU A 261 -5.92 10.13 -7.08
C GLU A 261 -4.75 9.90 -8.03
N PHE A 262 -3.54 10.34 -7.67
CA PHE A 262 -2.34 10.07 -8.47
C PHE A 262 -2.04 8.56 -8.54
N MET A 263 -2.10 7.84 -7.42
CA MET A 263 -1.90 6.38 -7.39
C MET A 263 -2.91 5.67 -8.27
N SER A 264 -4.20 6.00 -8.14
CA SER A 264 -5.27 5.39 -8.93
C SER A 264 -5.18 5.74 -10.42
N SER A 265 -5.07 7.02 -10.76
CA SER A 265 -5.16 7.49 -12.15
C SER A 265 -3.87 7.39 -12.95
N VAL A 266 -2.71 7.41 -12.30
CA VAL A 266 -1.39 7.38 -12.96
C VAL A 266 -0.66 6.06 -12.72
N LEU A 267 -0.62 5.57 -11.48
CA LEU A 267 0.06 4.30 -11.18
C LEU A 267 -0.84 3.08 -11.46
N GLY A 268 -2.16 3.28 -11.50
CA GLY A 268 -3.12 2.19 -11.65
C GLY A 268 -3.25 1.34 -10.38
N MET A 269 -3.04 1.95 -9.21
CA MET A 269 -3.06 1.28 -7.91
C MET A 269 -4.22 1.77 -7.03
N ASP A 270 -4.88 0.86 -6.32
CA ASP A 270 -5.82 1.23 -5.25
C ASP A 270 -5.07 1.41 -3.91
N SER A 271 -4.68 2.66 -3.61
CA SER A 271 -3.85 3.00 -2.44
C SER A 271 -2.46 2.33 -2.45
N LEU A 272 -1.81 2.30 -1.28
CA LEU A 272 -0.42 1.87 -1.11
C LEU A 272 -0.21 0.36 -1.30
N ASP A 273 -1.23 -0.46 -1.04
CA ASP A 273 -1.16 -1.93 -1.13
C ASP A 273 -1.90 -2.51 -2.34
N ASP A 274 -2.39 -1.64 -3.24
CA ASP A 274 -3.25 -2.00 -4.37
C ASP A 274 -4.58 -2.68 -3.95
N ASN A 275 -5.00 -2.44 -2.71
CA ASN A 275 -6.20 -3.03 -2.11
C ASN A 275 -6.88 -2.09 -1.09
N GLY A 276 -6.72 -0.78 -1.29
CA GLY A 276 -7.48 0.25 -0.57
C GLY A 276 -6.98 0.53 0.85
N LEU A 277 -5.70 0.30 1.15
CA LEU A 277 -5.12 0.62 2.46
C LEU A 277 -5.46 2.06 2.90
N ARG A 278 -5.87 2.22 4.16
CA ARG A 278 -6.11 3.54 4.77
C ARG A 278 -4.83 4.37 4.74
N LEU A 279 -4.94 5.63 4.30
CA LEU A 279 -3.85 6.60 4.35
C LEU A 279 -3.85 7.30 5.71
N LYS A 280 -3.02 6.79 6.63
CA LYS A 280 -2.79 7.39 7.96
C LYS A 280 -1.60 8.34 7.93
N ALA A 281 -1.76 9.51 8.53
CA ALA A 281 -0.66 10.44 8.74
C ALA A 281 -0.77 11.17 10.08
N ILE A 282 0.36 11.62 10.60
CA ILE A 282 0.47 12.53 11.74
C ILE A 282 1.18 13.79 11.28
N ALA A 283 0.46 14.91 11.35
CA ALA A 283 0.96 16.23 11.02
C ALA A 283 1.53 16.92 12.27
N GLY A 284 2.52 17.80 12.06
CA GLY A 284 3.07 18.63 13.15
C GLY A 284 4.04 17.89 14.07
N VAL A 285 4.67 16.82 13.58
CA VAL A 285 5.78 16.17 14.29
C VAL A 285 7.03 17.06 14.24
N HIS A 286 7.98 16.87 15.14
CA HIS A 286 9.30 17.53 15.10
C HIS A 286 10.44 16.53 15.18
N TYR A 287 11.65 16.95 14.80
CA TYR A 287 12.85 16.13 14.86
C TYR A 287 14.08 16.92 15.34
N PHE A 288 15.05 16.20 15.89
CA PHE A 288 16.40 16.71 16.17
C PHE A 288 17.42 16.11 15.22
N GLN A 289 18.52 16.83 14.99
CA GLN A 289 19.56 16.36 14.10
C GLN A 289 20.17 15.05 14.61
N GLY A 290 20.10 14.01 13.78
CA GLY A 290 20.60 12.67 14.12
C GLY A 290 19.71 11.88 15.06
N ASP A 291 18.51 12.38 15.38
CA ASP A 291 17.48 11.67 16.12
C ASP A 291 16.29 11.37 15.19
N PRO A 292 16.07 10.10 14.81
CA PRO A 292 15.02 9.74 13.87
C PRO A 292 13.63 9.71 14.52
N TRP A 293 13.52 9.85 15.84
CA TRP A 293 12.24 9.76 16.53
C TRP A 293 11.47 11.07 16.46
N ASN A 294 10.16 10.98 16.30
CA ASN A 294 9.24 12.10 16.34
C ASN A 294 9.21 12.74 17.75
N GLN A 295 9.13 14.06 17.77
CA GLN A 295 9.25 14.90 18.96
C GLN A 295 8.12 15.94 18.99
N CYS A 296 7.87 16.50 20.17
CA CYS A 296 7.02 17.67 20.34
C CYS A 296 7.74 19.00 20.05
N VAL A 297 9.07 18.96 20.01
CA VAL A 297 9.94 20.12 19.79
C VAL A 297 11.12 19.69 18.96
N GLY A 298 11.63 20.60 18.13
CA GLY A 298 12.74 20.31 17.24
C GLY A 298 12.71 21.25 16.04
N ASP A 299 13.85 21.36 15.37
CA ASP A 299 14.08 22.29 14.28
C ASP A 299 14.73 21.63 13.05
N SER A 300 14.84 20.30 13.04
CA SER A 300 15.44 19.56 11.93
C SER A 300 14.39 19.19 10.89
N PHE A 301 14.71 19.47 9.63
CA PHE A 301 13.92 19.00 8.49
C PHE A 301 14.07 17.48 8.37
N ASN A 302 12.95 16.77 8.46
CA ASN A 302 12.87 15.33 8.23
C ASN A 302 11.43 14.98 7.84
N ALA A 303 11.22 13.77 7.34
CA ALA A 303 9.92 13.16 7.18
C ALA A 303 10.13 11.65 7.34
N MET A 304 9.07 10.90 7.63
CA MET A 304 9.23 9.46 7.84
C MET A 304 7.96 8.70 7.49
N TRP A 305 8.13 7.60 6.76
CA TRP A 305 7.19 6.51 6.73
C TRP A 305 7.50 5.44 7.78
N SER A 306 6.47 4.99 8.50
CA SER A 306 6.58 3.82 9.36
C SER A 306 5.85 2.62 8.76
N SER A 307 6.62 1.67 8.21
CA SER A 307 6.07 0.41 7.68
C SER A 307 5.44 -0.48 8.76
N GLN A 308 5.83 -0.32 10.02
CA GLN A 308 5.24 -1.07 11.14
C GLN A 308 3.79 -0.66 11.42
N TRP A 309 3.47 0.62 11.17
CA TRP A 309 2.20 1.26 11.50
C TRP A 309 1.39 1.67 10.27
N ASN A 310 1.99 1.54 9.07
CA ASN A 310 1.46 2.07 7.82
C ASN A 310 1.05 3.55 7.97
N GLU A 311 1.96 4.33 8.55
CA GLU A 311 1.68 5.68 8.99
C GLU A 311 2.80 6.65 8.60
N LEU A 312 2.37 7.80 8.12
CA LEU A 312 3.22 8.88 7.65
C LEU A 312 3.43 9.94 8.76
N TYR A 313 4.65 10.42 8.98
CA TYR A 313 4.97 11.43 10.00
C TYR A 313 5.60 12.67 9.34
N ILE A 314 4.82 13.76 9.25
CA ILE A 314 5.22 14.98 8.51
C ILE A 314 5.28 16.20 9.44
N PRO A 315 6.45 16.88 9.57
CA PRO A 315 6.52 18.16 10.25
C PRO A 315 5.87 19.24 9.38
N GLU A 316 5.33 20.29 9.99
CA GLU A 316 4.66 21.38 9.26
C GLU A 316 5.56 21.97 8.15
N VAL A 317 6.86 22.10 8.41
CA VAL A 317 7.84 22.62 7.44
C VAL A 317 7.97 21.75 6.17
N ALA A 318 7.69 20.44 6.26
CA ALA A 318 7.81 19.52 5.13
C ALA A 318 6.54 19.46 4.25
N ILE A 319 5.38 19.88 4.75
CA ILE A 319 4.10 19.81 4.02
C ILE A 319 4.16 20.50 2.64
N PRO A 320 4.75 21.69 2.47
CA PRO A 320 4.83 22.35 1.17
C PRO A 320 5.74 21.62 0.16
N PHE A 321 6.58 20.69 0.63
CA PHE A 321 7.46 19.86 -0.19
C PHE A 321 6.74 18.56 -0.54
N ILE A 322 5.70 18.68 -1.36
CA ILE A 322 4.79 17.57 -1.73
C ILE A 322 5.53 16.34 -2.29
N GLU A 323 6.70 16.52 -2.92
CA GLU A 323 7.54 15.42 -3.37
C GLU A 323 8.15 14.62 -2.22
N VAL A 324 8.41 15.23 -1.07
CA VAL A 324 8.86 14.55 0.15
C VAL A 324 7.70 13.79 0.77
N VAL A 325 6.52 14.41 0.88
CA VAL A 325 5.31 13.72 1.37
C VAL A 325 5.00 12.47 0.54
N ALA A 326 5.06 12.58 -0.79
CA ALA A 326 4.85 11.45 -1.69
C ALA A 326 6.00 10.45 -1.73
N HIS A 327 7.24 10.89 -1.51
CA HIS A 327 8.40 10.01 -1.30
C HIS A 327 8.18 9.11 -0.08
N GLU A 328 7.78 9.67 1.06
CA GLU A 328 7.49 8.86 2.25
C GLU A 328 6.33 7.89 2.01
N LEU A 329 5.23 8.35 1.38
CA LEU A 329 4.13 7.44 1.03
C LEU A 329 4.58 6.30 0.11
N ALA A 330 5.53 6.53 -0.79
CA ALA A 330 6.04 5.51 -1.69
C ALA A 330 6.83 4.39 -0.97
N HIS A 331 7.42 4.65 0.19
CA HIS A 331 7.90 3.56 1.06
C HIS A 331 6.75 2.65 1.52
N GLY A 332 5.53 3.19 1.65
CA GLY A 332 4.31 2.42 1.86
C GLY A 332 4.00 1.44 0.74
N ILE A 333 4.22 1.85 -0.52
CA ILE A 333 4.08 0.98 -1.69
C ILE A 333 5.07 -0.18 -1.64
N VAL A 334 6.34 0.12 -1.34
CA VAL A 334 7.39 -0.89 -1.27
C VAL A 334 7.18 -1.84 -0.09
N SER A 335 6.89 -1.31 1.10
CA SER A 335 6.76 -2.11 2.33
C SER A 335 5.50 -3.00 2.37
N ASN A 336 4.39 -2.60 1.75
CA ASN A 336 3.21 -3.46 1.62
C ASN A 336 3.31 -4.45 0.45
N GLY A 337 4.25 -4.24 -0.47
CA GLY A 337 4.48 -5.06 -1.64
C GLY A 337 5.74 -5.92 -1.55
N SER A 338 6.81 -5.49 -2.23
CA SER A 338 8.07 -6.23 -2.35
C SER A 338 8.88 -6.36 -1.06
N ASP A 339 8.60 -5.53 -0.05
CA ASP A 339 9.20 -5.57 1.29
C ASP A 339 10.74 -5.51 1.21
N LEU A 340 11.26 -4.58 0.38
CA LEU A 340 12.70 -4.36 0.23
C LEU A 340 13.33 -4.11 1.60
N VAL A 341 14.39 -4.85 1.89
CA VAL A 341 15.19 -4.64 3.09
C VAL A 341 15.94 -3.33 2.90
N TYR A 342 15.76 -2.44 3.86
CA TYR A 342 16.31 -1.08 3.85
C TYR A 342 17.82 -1.06 4.17
N GLU A 343 18.61 -1.80 3.39
CA GLU A 343 20.07 -1.91 3.50
C GLU A 343 20.70 -2.05 2.10
N PHE A 344 21.91 -1.53 1.92
CA PHE A 344 22.72 -1.66 0.69
C PHE A 344 21.93 -1.36 -0.61
N GLU A 345 22.02 -2.22 -1.63
CA GLU A 345 21.34 -2.02 -2.91
C GLU A 345 19.81 -2.15 -2.82
N SER A 346 19.27 -3.00 -1.94
CA SER A 346 17.82 -3.12 -1.78
C SER A 346 17.21 -1.88 -1.13
N GLY A 347 17.88 -1.30 -0.13
CA GLY A 347 17.45 -0.03 0.46
C GLY A 347 17.68 1.15 -0.49
N ALA A 348 18.77 1.15 -1.26
CA ALA A 348 18.97 2.15 -2.30
C ALA A 348 17.92 2.06 -3.43
N MET A 349 17.40 0.87 -3.72
CA MET A 349 16.29 0.65 -4.65
C MET A 349 14.98 1.20 -4.07
N ASP A 350 14.70 0.95 -2.79
CA ASP A 350 13.54 1.50 -2.07
C ASP A 350 13.53 3.04 -2.14
N GLU A 351 14.63 3.68 -1.72
CA GLU A 351 14.84 5.12 -1.82
C GLU A 351 14.63 5.69 -3.23
N ALA A 352 15.13 4.98 -4.26
CA ALA A 352 15.03 5.45 -5.63
C ALA A 352 13.61 5.34 -6.20
N ILE A 353 12.86 4.30 -5.81
CA ILE A 353 11.44 4.17 -6.15
C ILE A 353 10.65 5.29 -5.48
N SER A 354 10.96 5.59 -4.21
CA SER A 354 10.33 6.67 -3.46
C SER A 354 10.62 8.05 -4.07
N ASP A 355 11.87 8.34 -4.46
CA ASP A 355 12.23 9.57 -5.18
C ASP A 355 11.50 9.68 -6.53
N ALA A 356 11.44 8.59 -7.30
CA ALA A 356 10.77 8.56 -8.59
C ALA A 356 9.27 8.87 -8.47
N ILE A 357 8.59 8.26 -7.50
CA ILE A 357 7.17 8.50 -7.23
C ILE A 357 6.95 9.92 -6.70
N GLY A 358 7.77 10.39 -5.77
CA GLY A 358 7.69 11.74 -5.20
C GLY A 358 7.80 12.85 -6.26
N VAL A 359 8.81 12.76 -7.13
CA VAL A 359 8.99 13.71 -8.24
C VAL A 359 7.87 13.60 -9.26
N SER A 360 7.39 12.38 -9.55
CA SER A 360 6.26 12.17 -10.47
C SER A 360 4.96 12.77 -9.93
N PHE A 361 4.70 12.64 -8.63
CA PHE A 361 3.56 13.26 -7.96
C PHE A 361 3.62 14.78 -8.06
N ARG A 362 4.78 15.39 -7.81
CA ARG A 362 4.97 16.84 -7.99
C ARG A 362 4.71 17.28 -9.43
N ALA A 363 5.24 16.57 -10.42
CA ALA A 363 4.99 16.86 -11.83
C ALA A 363 3.48 16.85 -12.16
N TRP A 364 2.78 15.83 -11.67
CA TRP A 364 1.33 15.66 -11.83
C TRP A 364 0.55 16.77 -11.14
N ARG A 365 0.92 17.14 -9.92
CA ARG A 365 0.27 18.22 -9.16
C ARG A 365 0.47 19.59 -9.79
N ASP A 366 1.66 19.87 -10.32
CA ASP A 366 1.98 21.11 -11.03
C ASP A 366 1.25 21.20 -12.38
N ALA A 367 0.93 20.05 -12.98
CA ALA A 367 0.08 19.95 -14.16
C ALA A 367 -1.42 20.15 -13.86
N GLY A 368 -1.80 20.37 -12.60
CA GLY A 368 -3.17 20.61 -12.16
C GLY A 368 -3.88 19.38 -11.59
N GLY A 369 -3.16 18.28 -11.36
CA GLY A 369 -3.70 17.09 -10.70
C GLY A 369 -4.20 17.39 -9.29
N ARG A 370 -5.43 17.01 -9.01
CA ARG A 370 -6.09 17.10 -7.70
C ARG A 370 -7.03 15.93 -7.52
N MET A 371 -7.43 15.63 -6.29
CA MET A 371 -8.49 14.65 -6.02
C MET A 371 -9.72 14.90 -6.93
N GLY A 372 -10.16 13.87 -7.67
CA GLY A 372 -11.27 13.96 -8.63
C GLY A 372 -10.94 14.62 -9.97
N SER A 373 -9.67 14.95 -10.24
CA SER A 373 -9.24 15.60 -11.48
C SER A 373 -7.78 15.27 -11.82
N SER A 374 -7.57 14.35 -12.77
CA SER A 374 -6.25 14.00 -13.27
C SER A 374 -5.95 14.65 -14.64
N PRO A 375 -4.81 15.35 -14.81
CA PRO A 375 -4.40 15.93 -16.09
C PRO A 375 -4.09 14.86 -17.13
N THR A 376 -4.40 15.15 -18.39
CA THR A 376 -4.12 14.25 -19.52
C THR A 376 -2.67 14.27 -19.98
N ASN A 377 -1.86 15.22 -19.49
CA ASN A 377 -0.44 15.33 -19.78
C ASN A 377 0.32 15.79 -18.54
N ILE A 378 1.46 15.16 -18.27
CA ILE A 378 2.33 15.45 -17.12
C ILE A 378 3.68 15.94 -17.66
N PRO A 379 3.86 17.26 -17.86
CA PRO A 379 5.08 17.82 -18.43
C PRO A 379 6.23 17.79 -17.43
N THR A 380 7.45 17.70 -17.94
CA THR A 380 8.68 17.89 -17.17
C THR A 380 9.23 19.31 -17.33
N TYR A 381 10.07 19.73 -16.39
CA TYR A 381 10.77 21.01 -16.45
C TYR A 381 12.06 20.92 -15.59
N PRO A 382 13.08 21.78 -15.79
CA PRO A 382 14.40 21.57 -15.18
C PRO A 382 14.41 21.43 -13.65
N ALA A 383 13.65 22.26 -12.93
CA ALA A 383 13.58 22.26 -11.46
C ALA A 383 12.70 21.13 -10.87
N LEU A 384 12.08 20.30 -11.71
CA LEU A 384 11.29 19.15 -11.27
C LEU A 384 12.17 18.08 -10.63
N TRP A 385 13.37 17.91 -11.18
CA TRP A 385 14.29 16.82 -10.88
C TRP A 385 15.09 16.98 -9.58
N GLU A 386 14.64 17.88 -8.71
CA GLU A 386 15.21 18.13 -7.38
C GLU A 386 14.20 17.70 -6.32
N LEU A 387 14.64 16.84 -5.39
CA LEU A 387 13.92 16.59 -4.16
C LEU A 387 14.32 17.69 -3.18
N ARG A 388 13.39 18.59 -2.83
CA ARG A 388 13.72 19.83 -2.12
C ARG A 388 13.50 19.72 -0.61
N SER A 389 14.21 20.56 0.13
CA SER A 389 13.98 20.85 1.54
C SER A 389 14.00 22.36 1.79
N ASP A 390 13.83 22.75 3.05
CA ASP A 390 13.93 24.12 3.55
C ASP A 390 15.28 24.80 3.33
N THR A 391 16.35 24.02 3.12
CA THR A 391 17.73 24.48 2.98
C THR A 391 18.31 24.30 1.57
N GLY A 392 17.57 23.67 0.66
CA GLY A 392 17.98 23.43 -0.74
C GLY A 392 17.59 22.04 -1.22
N PRO A 393 18.10 21.58 -2.38
CA PRO A 393 17.85 20.22 -2.84
C PRO A 393 18.59 19.20 -1.97
N LEU A 394 17.87 18.20 -1.45
CA LEU A 394 18.42 17.02 -0.77
C LEU A 394 19.13 16.09 -1.76
N ARG A 395 18.52 15.93 -2.94
CA ARG A 395 19.00 15.09 -4.05
C ARG A 395 18.60 15.72 -5.39
N SER A 396 19.35 15.39 -6.44
CA SER A 396 19.03 15.75 -7.82
C SER A 396 19.09 14.50 -8.70
N MET A 397 17.97 14.16 -9.36
CA MET A 397 17.91 13.00 -10.24
C MET A 397 18.61 13.24 -11.59
N SER A 398 18.60 14.50 -12.06
CA SER A 398 19.19 14.89 -13.35
C SER A 398 20.70 15.14 -13.27
N ASN A 399 21.19 15.53 -12.09
CA ASN A 399 22.60 15.76 -11.82
C ASN A 399 22.92 15.48 -10.34
N PRO A 400 23.06 14.21 -9.92
CA PRO A 400 23.35 13.83 -8.53
C PRO A 400 24.54 14.58 -7.90
N LYS A 401 25.57 14.87 -8.70
CA LYS A 401 26.79 15.57 -8.24
C LYS A 401 26.63 17.07 -7.97
N SER A 402 25.49 17.66 -8.33
CA SER A 402 25.19 19.07 -8.06
C SER A 402 24.89 19.37 -6.60
N VAL A 403 24.43 18.37 -5.86
CA VAL A 403 24.12 18.49 -4.43
C VAL A 403 25.37 18.23 -3.60
N ASN A 404 25.60 19.08 -2.60
CA ASN A 404 26.72 18.93 -1.68
C ASN A 404 26.42 17.83 -0.65
N SER A 405 26.85 16.60 -0.93
CA SER A 405 26.69 15.45 -0.03
C SER A 405 27.80 15.31 1.02
N GLY A 406 28.85 16.15 0.97
CA GLY A 406 30.06 15.95 1.78
C GLY A 406 30.92 14.75 1.37
N LEU A 407 30.49 13.94 0.39
CA LEU A 407 31.22 12.79 -0.11
C LEU A 407 32.28 13.19 -1.15
N PRO A 408 33.44 12.52 -1.20
CA PRO A 408 34.40 12.68 -2.28
C PRO A 408 33.78 12.34 -3.63
N GLY A 409 33.61 13.36 -4.50
CA GLY A 409 33.06 13.18 -5.85
C GLY A 409 31.54 13.31 -5.97
N GLY A 410 30.84 13.66 -4.89
CA GLY A 410 29.39 13.84 -4.84
C GLY A 410 28.61 12.52 -4.89
N TYR A 411 27.28 12.59 -4.94
CA TYR A 411 26.44 11.41 -5.14
C TYR A 411 26.79 10.67 -6.46
N PRO A 412 26.75 9.32 -6.46
CA PRO A 412 27.06 8.52 -7.64
C PRO A 412 25.93 8.59 -8.68
N ASP A 413 26.26 8.80 -9.93
CA ASP A 413 25.29 8.80 -11.04
C ASP A 413 25.49 7.62 -12.01
N HIS A 414 26.41 6.73 -11.69
CA HIS A 414 26.74 5.55 -12.48
C HIS A 414 27.30 4.45 -11.57
N TYR A 415 26.98 3.19 -11.85
CA TYR A 415 27.23 2.04 -10.98
C TYR A 415 28.71 1.79 -10.65
N ASN A 416 29.63 2.13 -11.56
CA ASN A 416 31.08 2.07 -11.27
C ASN A 416 31.57 3.08 -10.21
N GLN A 417 30.68 3.93 -9.68
CA GLN A 417 30.93 4.87 -8.59
C GLN A 417 30.20 4.44 -7.30
N PHE A 418 29.63 3.24 -7.26
CA PHE A 418 28.93 2.72 -6.09
C PHE A 418 29.78 2.85 -4.82
N PHE A 419 29.15 3.31 -3.74
CA PHE A 419 29.76 3.44 -2.43
C PHE A 419 29.47 2.18 -1.60
N ASP A 420 30.50 1.37 -1.37
CA ASP A 420 30.45 0.20 -0.47
C ASP A 420 30.71 0.68 0.97
N LEU A 421 29.64 1.02 1.67
CA LEU A 421 29.64 1.55 3.04
C LEU A 421 29.20 0.48 4.05
N SER A 422 29.53 0.66 5.33
CA SER A 422 29.02 -0.23 6.37
C SER A 422 27.54 0.07 6.70
N ILE A 423 26.85 -0.86 7.37
CA ILE A 423 25.44 -0.67 7.77
C ILE A 423 25.29 0.54 8.71
N GLU A 424 26.30 0.85 9.52
CA GLU A 424 26.30 2.03 10.39
C GLU A 424 26.37 3.35 9.62
N GLU A 425 26.83 3.31 8.36
CA GLU A 425 26.90 4.45 7.46
C GLU A 425 25.73 4.39 6.49
N ASP A 426 24.61 5.03 6.87
CA ASP A 426 23.45 5.16 5.99
C ASP A 426 22.89 3.79 5.53
N GLN A 427 22.88 2.80 6.42
CA GLN A 427 22.42 1.44 6.14
C GLN A 427 23.13 0.79 4.93
N GLY A 428 24.42 1.11 4.71
CA GLY A 428 25.15 0.68 3.53
C GLY A 428 24.99 1.64 2.34
N GLY A 429 24.71 2.91 2.61
CA GLY A 429 24.62 3.99 1.61
C GLY A 429 23.30 4.01 0.83
N VAL A 430 22.16 3.76 1.47
CA VAL A 430 20.86 3.70 0.80
C VAL A 430 20.48 5.03 0.14
N HIS A 431 20.58 6.15 0.85
CA HIS A 431 20.30 7.50 0.31
C HIS A 431 21.38 7.96 -0.67
N ILE A 432 22.57 7.38 -0.58
CA ILE A 432 23.71 7.70 -1.45
C ILE A 432 23.58 6.98 -2.79
N ASN A 433 23.48 5.65 -2.77
CA ASN A 433 23.52 4.82 -3.97
C ASN A 433 22.19 4.83 -4.75
N SER A 434 21.08 5.25 -4.13
CA SER A 434 19.79 5.45 -4.80
C SER A 434 19.90 6.40 -6.00
N SER A 435 20.82 7.37 -5.91
CA SER A 435 21.07 8.34 -6.97
C SER A 435 21.49 7.74 -8.33
N ILE A 436 21.99 6.49 -8.35
CA ILE A 436 22.27 5.75 -9.59
C ILE A 436 20.98 5.38 -10.31
N ILE A 437 19.99 4.85 -9.58
CA ILE A 437 18.68 4.49 -10.12
C ILE A 437 17.85 5.75 -10.41
N ASN A 438 18.00 6.81 -9.60
CA ASN A 438 17.39 8.12 -9.90
C ASN A 438 17.86 8.69 -11.25
N GLN A 439 19.16 8.59 -11.53
CA GLN A 439 19.72 9.00 -12.82
C GLN A 439 19.16 8.16 -13.98
N ALA A 440 18.91 6.85 -13.75
CA ALA A 440 18.27 5.97 -14.72
C ALA A 440 16.81 6.37 -14.97
N PHE A 441 16.05 6.67 -13.91
CA PHE A 441 14.67 7.14 -14.01
C PHE A 441 14.57 8.48 -14.77
N TYR A 442 15.46 9.43 -14.49
CA TYR A 442 15.57 10.68 -15.25
C TYR A 442 15.78 10.43 -16.75
N ILE A 443 16.75 9.58 -17.10
CA ILE A 443 17.05 9.25 -18.51
C ILE A 443 15.87 8.51 -19.15
N LEU A 444 15.19 7.64 -18.42
CA LEU A 444 14.02 6.91 -18.91
C LEU A 444 12.87 7.86 -19.25
N VAL A 445 12.62 8.87 -18.40
CA VAL A 445 11.56 9.86 -18.61
C VAL A 445 11.89 10.84 -19.74
N GLU A 446 13.03 11.51 -19.65
CA GLU A 446 13.42 12.59 -20.59
C GLU A 446 13.95 12.04 -21.92
N GLY A 447 14.56 10.85 -21.89
CA GLY A 447 15.35 10.32 -22.98
C GLY A 447 16.75 10.94 -23.07
N GLY A 448 17.48 10.55 -24.11
CA GLY A 448 18.84 11.02 -24.36
C GLY A 448 19.92 10.08 -23.83
N GLN A 449 21.15 10.56 -23.83
CA GLN A 449 22.30 9.86 -23.23
C GLN A 449 22.51 10.32 -21.79
N HIS A 450 23.31 9.59 -21.01
CA HIS A 450 23.69 10.01 -19.67
C HIS A 450 24.22 11.47 -19.67
N PRO A 451 23.58 12.41 -18.95
CA PRO A 451 23.83 13.85 -19.10
C PRO A 451 25.28 14.28 -18.87
N ARG A 452 25.94 13.71 -17.85
CA ARG A 452 27.33 14.02 -17.52
C ARG A 452 28.33 13.27 -18.38
N LEU A 453 28.09 11.98 -18.66
CA LEU A 453 29.05 11.14 -19.38
C LEU A 453 28.99 11.33 -20.89
N GLY A 454 27.85 11.74 -21.46
CA GLY A 454 27.65 11.92 -22.90
C GLY A 454 27.94 10.65 -23.73
N THR A 455 27.86 9.48 -23.10
CA THR A 455 28.17 8.17 -23.69
C THR A 455 27.12 7.15 -23.25
N GLY A 456 27.08 5.97 -23.89
CA GLY A 456 26.04 4.96 -23.68
C GLY A 456 24.88 5.07 -24.68
N PRO A 457 23.81 4.27 -24.50
CA PRO A 457 22.62 4.32 -25.33
C PRO A 457 21.98 5.70 -25.37
N ASN A 458 21.34 6.02 -26.50
CA ASN A 458 20.50 7.21 -26.62
C ASN A 458 19.05 6.80 -26.42
N VAL A 459 18.58 6.90 -25.19
CA VAL A 459 17.29 6.36 -24.73
C VAL A 459 16.14 7.16 -25.34
N GLN A 460 15.10 6.46 -25.79
CA GLN A 460 13.83 7.11 -26.15
C GLN A 460 13.05 7.42 -24.85
N GLY A 461 12.79 8.70 -24.59
CA GLY A 461 12.03 9.11 -23.41
C GLY A 461 10.60 8.59 -23.46
N ILE A 462 10.11 8.06 -22.33
CA ILE A 462 8.77 7.46 -22.20
C ILE A 462 7.79 8.31 -21.38
N GLY A 463 8.26 9.43 -20.81
CA GLY A 463 7.45 10.35 -19.99
C GLY A 463 7.18 9.85 -18.56
N ILE A 464 6.70 10.76 -17.71
CA ILE A 464 6.47 10.51 -16.27
C ILE A 464 5.50 9.36 -16.04
N ALA A 465 4.32 9.39 -16.67
CA ALA A 465 3.24 8.43 -16.38
C ALA A 465 3.68 6.96 -16.59
N ASN A 466 4.26 6.64 -17.75
CA ASN A 466 4.72 5.27 -18.02
C ASN A 466 5.86 4.86 -17.07
N ALA A 467 6.84 5.76 -16.85
CA ALA A 467 7.99 5.44 -16.00
C ALA A 467 7.58 5.23 -14.53
N SER A 468 6.71 6.08 -13.98
CA SER A 468 6.22 5.95 -12.60
C SER A 468 5.38 4.69 -12.41
N GLN A 469 4.53 4.34 -13.39
CA GLN A 469 3.74 3.10 -13.34
C GLN A 469 4.63 1.85 -13.36
N ILE A 470 5.69 1.84 -14.17
CA ILE A 470 6.68 0.75 -14.20
C ILE A 470 7.40 0.61 -12.84
N PHE A 471 7.82 1.73 -12.25
CA PHE A 471 8.52 1.73 -10.96
C PHE A 471 7.61 1.29 -9.82
N ALA A 472 6.37 1.77 -9.80
CA ALA A 472 5.36 1.40 -8.81
C ALA A 472 5.03 -0.09 -8.89
N LEU A 473 4.73 -0.64 -10.08
CA LEU A 473 4.44 -2.07 -10.27
C LEU A 473 5.63 -2.95 -9.86
N ALA A 474 6.86 -2.52 -10.17
CA ALA A 474 8.04 -3.26 -9.74
C ALA A 474 8.19 -3.26 -8.21
N GLY A 475 8.02 -2.11 -7.56
CA GLY A 475 8.09 -1.94 -6.11
C GLY A 475 6.96 -2.64 -5.35
N SER A 476 5.76 -2.70 -5.92
CA SER A 476 4.60 -3.31 -5.25
C SER A 476 4.50 -4.82 -5.46
N GLN A 477 4.86 -5.34 -6.65
CA GLN A 477 4.51 -6.74 -7.00
C GLN A 477 5.66 -7.61 -7.51
N LEU A 478 6.78 -7.04 -7.99
CA LEU A 478 7.79 -7.83 -8.72
C LEU A 478 9.12 -7.98 -7.99
N LEU A 479 9.53 -6.95 -7.26
CA LEU A 479 10.77 -7.00 -6.48
C LEU A 479 10.63 -7.95 -5.28
N THR A 480 11.77 -8.37 -4.76
CA THR A 480 11.85 -9.24 -3.59
C THR A 480 12.74 -8.59 -2.53
N PRO A 481 12.62 -8.93 -1.24
CA PRO A 481 13.25 -8.17 -0.16
C PRO A 481 14.74 -7.86 -0.30
N PHE A 482 15.54 -8.76 -0.91
CA PHE A 482 16.99 -8.57 -1.07
C PHE A 482 17.38 -8.29 -2.53
N ALA A 483 16.49 -7.70 -3.33
CA ALA A 483 16.79 -7.40 -4.72
C ALA A 483 17.96 -6.42 -4.84
N ASP A 484 18.98 -6.81 -5.59
CA ASP A 484 20.07 -5.92 -6.01
C ASP A 484 19.65 -5.08 -7.24
N PHE A 485 20.51 -4.17 -7.70
CA PHE A 485 20.19 -3.32 -8.85
C PHE A 485 20.01 -4.11 -10.15
N GLN A 486 20.66 -5.27 -10.29
CA GLN A 486 20.45 -6.14 -11.45
C GLN A 486 19.06 -6.79 -11.41
N ALA A 487 18.59 -7.23 -10.25
CA ALA A 487 17.22 -7.68 -10.03
C ALA A 487 16.23 -6.53 -10.26
N GLY A 488 16.56 -5.32 -9.79
CA GLY A 488 15.88 -4.06 -10.10
C GLY A 488 15.62 -3.86 -11.58
N ARG A 489 16.70 -3.86 -12.38
CA ARG A 489 16.64 -3.78 -13.84
C ARG A 489 15.68 -4.81 -14.45
N ASN A 490 15.75 -6.05 -13.99
CA ASN A 490 14.92 -7.13 -14.53
C ASN A 490 13.44 -6.94 -14.14
N ALA A 491 13.15 -6.50 -12.92
CA ALA A 491 11.80 -6.22 -12.45
C ALA A 491 11.17 -5.04 -13.21
N PHE A 492 11.90 -3.94 -13.42
CA PHE A 492 11.41 -2.82 -14.22
C PHE A 492 11.15 -3.22 -15.68
N ALA A 493 12.01 -4.06 -16.27
CA ALA A 493 11.79 -4.57 -17.61
C ALA A 493 10.59 -5.52 -17.68
N LEU A 494 10.36 -6.35 -16.66
CA LEU A 494 9.19 -7.21 -16.55
C LEU A 494 7.90 -6.38 -16.39
N ALA A 495 7.92 -5.33 -15.56
CA ALA A 495 6.80 -4.39 -15.44
C ALA A 495 6.48 -3.75 -16.80
N ALA A 496 7.49 -3.29 -17.54
CA ALA A 496 7.30 -2.77 -18.90
C ALA A 496 6.75 -3.83 -19.89
N GLU A 497 7.15 -5.10 -19.75
CA GLU A 497 6.62 -6.21 -20.55
C GLU A 497 5.14 -6.49 -20.23
N ILE A 498 4.76 -6.46 -18.96
CA ILE A 498 3.37 -6.63 -18.50
C ILE A 498 2.48 -5.50 -19.04
N LEU A 499 2.95 -4.24 -18.91
CA LEU A 499 2.14 -3.06 -19.23
C LEU A 499 2.09 -2.76 -20.74
N HIS A 500 3.16 -3.05 -21.48
CA HIS A 500 3.32 -2.58 -22.86
C HIS A 500 3.75 -3.68 -23.84
N GLY A 501 3.95 -4.90 -23.37
CA GLY A 501 4.42 -6.03 -24.18
C GLY A 501 5.94 -6.10 -24.32
N LYS A 502 6.44 -7.34 -24.45
CA LYS A 502 7.86 -7.63 -24.68
C LYS A 502 8.35 -6.98 -25.97
N HIS A 503 9.56 -6.44 -25.95
CA HIS A 503 10.18 -5.75 -27.09
C HIS A 503 9.44 -4.49 -27.56
N SER A 504 8.49 -3.95 -26.78
CA SER A 504 7.98 -2.61 -27.03
C SER A 504 9.08 -1.55 -26.90
N GLU A 505 8.88 -0.37 -27.49
CA GLU A 505 9.83 0.75 -27.33
C GLU A 505 10.03 1.13 -25.86
N ILE A 506 8.99 1.00 -25.03
CA ILE A 506 9.07 1.26 -23.59
C ILE A 506 9.93 0.19 -22.89
N TRP A 507 9.73 -1.08 -23.21
CA TRP A 507 10.56 -2.18 -22.71
C TRP A 507 12.03 -2.02 -23.08
N ILE A 508 12.31 -1.59 -24.32
CA ILE A 508 13.68 -1.30 -24.79
C ILE A 508 14.27 -0.12 -24.01
N ALA A 509 13.51 0.97 -23.83
CA ALA A 509 13.96 2.17 -23.13
C ALA A 509 14.37 1.89 -21.68
N VAL A 510 13.64 1.02 -20.97
CA VAL A 510 14.01 0.59 -19.61
C VAL A 510 15.40 -0.04 -19.57
N HIS A 511 15.68 -0.98 -20.47
CA HIS A 511 16.99 -1.61 -20.53
C HIS A 511 18.10 -0.62 -20.94
N GLU A 512 17.83 0.26 -21.92
CA GLU A 512 18.81 1.25 -22.37
C GLU A 512 19.12 2.29 -21.28
N ALA A 513 18.14 2.69 -20.45
CA ALA A 513 18.34 3.58 -19.31
C ALA A 513 19.22 2.92 -18.23
N MET A 514 18.99 1.65 -17.93
CA MET A 514 19.82 0.88 -16.99
C MET A 514 21.25 0.66 -17.51
N ASP A 515 21.41 0.44 -18.82
CA ASP A 515 22.72 0.41 -19.48
C ASP A 515 23.46 1.76 -19.38
N ALA A 516 22.73 2.88 -19.51
CA ALA A 516 23.32 4.22 -19.48
C ALA A 516 23.94 4.57 -18.11
N VAL A 517 23.42 4.01 -17.02
CA VAL A 517 23.98 4.14 -15.66
C VAL A 517 24.86 2.94 -15.27
N GLY A 518 25.09 2.00 -16.17
CA GLY A 518 26.04 0.89 -15.99
C GLY A 518 25.56 -0.27 -15.11
N ILE A 519 24.26 -0.42 -14.90
CA ILE A 519 23.70 -1.58 -14.19
C ILE A 519 23.80 -2.82 -15.09
N PRO A 520 24.45 -3.92 -14.65
CA PRO A 520 24.61 -5.10 -15.50
C PRO A 520 23.28 -5.78 -15.81
N GLY A 521 23.17 -6.42 -16.97
CA GLY A 521 22.01 -7.22 -17.35
C GLY A 521 22.18 -7.87 -18.72
N SER A 522 21.58 -9.05 -18.88
CA SER A 522 21.61 -9.77 -20.16
C SER A 522 20.32 -9.49 -20.92
N TRP A 523 20.43 -8.73 -22.01
CA TRP A 523 19.34 -8.47 -22.94
C TRP A 523 19.92 -8.19 -24.32
N GLN A 524 19.08 -8.20 -25.35
CA GLN A 524 19.47 -7.81 -26.70
C GLN A 524 18.40 -6.90 -27.30
N ARG A 525 18.84 -5.81 -27.91
CA ARG A 525 17.97 -4.93 -28.68
C ARG A 525 17.43 -5.70 -29.88
N GLN A 526 16.14 -6.00 -29.84
CA GLN A 526 15.37 -6.55 -30.95
C GLN A 526 14.55 -5.41 -31.57
N PRO A 527 14.32 -5.38 -32.90
CA PRO A 527 13.37 -4.44 -33.46
C PRO A 527 12.00 -4.66 -32.81
N PRO A 528 11.25 -3.59 -32.51
CA PRO A 528 9.95 -3.73 -31.88
C PRO A 528 9.04 -4.60 -32.75
N THR A 529 8.32 -5.53 -32.12
CA THR A 529 7.32 -6.34 -32.81
C THR A 529 6.23 -5.38 -33.31
N PRO A 530 5.89 -5.37 -34.61
CA PRO A 530 4.77 -4.57 -35.08
C PRO A 530 3.52 -4.95 -34.28
N PRO A 531 2.66 -3.98 -33.89
CA PRO A 531 1.36 -4.34 -33.36
C PRO A 531 0.66 -5.27 -34.36
N PRO A 532 -0.04 -6.32 -33.89
CA PRO A 532 -0.73 -7.24 -34.77
C PRO A 532 -1.60 -6.44 -35.74
N VAL A 533 -1.46 -6.71 -37.04
CA VAL A 533 -2.29 -6.09 -38.07
C VAL A 533 -3.71 -6.56 -37.81
N ILE A 534 -4.53 -5.70 -37.23
CA ILE A 534 -5.97 -5.89 -37.16
C ILE A 534 -6.46 -5.80 -38.61
N LEU A 535 -6.67 -6.94 -39.24
CA LEU A 535 -7.44 -6.98 -40.47
C LEU A 535 -8.84 -6.48 -40.13
N PRO A 536 -9.41 -5.52 -40.89
CA PRO A 536 -10.79 -5.11 -40.65
C PRO A 536 -11.67 -6.36 -40.69
N THR A 537 -12.52 -6.51 -39.67
CA THR A 537 -13.59 -7.49 -39.68
C THR A 537 -14.37 -7.34 -40.98
N PRO A 538 -14.69 -8.43 -41.70
CA PRO A 538 -15.60 -8.35 -42.83
C PRO A 538 -16.88 -7.67 -42.36
N VAL A 539 -17.23 -6.55 -42.99
CA VAL A 539 -18.50 -5.86 -42.72
C VAL A 539 -19.63 -6.88 -42.93
N PRO A 540 -20.47 -7.18 -41.93
CA PRO A 540 -21.64 -8.02 -42.13
C PRO A 540 -22.50 -7.39 -43.23
N GLN A 541 -22.88 -8.16 -44.25
CA GLN A 541 -23.86 -7.66 -45.22
C GLN A 541 -25.16 -7.34 -44.47
N PRO A 542 -25.80 -6.18 -44.73
CA PRO A 542 -27.07 -5.85 -44.11
C PRO A 542 -28.12 -6.90 -44.48
N ASP A 543 -28.96 -7.27 -43.51
CA ASP A 543 -30.16 -8.06 -43.76
C ASP A 543 -31.05 -7.36 -44.80
N PRO A 544 -31.78 -8.12 -45.65
CA PRO A 544 -32.72 -7.53 -46.61
C PRO A 544 -33.78 -6.70 -45.87
N ALA A 545 -33.94 -5.45 -46.29
CA ALA A 545 -34.91 -4.55 -45.70
C ALA A 545 -36.35 -5.11 -45.77
N PRO A 546 -37.18 -4.94 -44.73
CA PRO A 546 -38.60 -5.27 -44.80
C PRO A 546 -39.32 -4.39 -45.84
N PRO A 547 -40.39 -4.88 -46.50
CA PRO A 547 -41.09 -4.10 -47.52
C PRO A 547 -41.77 -2.86 -46.91
N SER A 548 -41.57 -1.72 -47.56
CA SER A 548 -42.06 -0.41 -47.14
C SER A 548 -43.60 -0.30 -47.23
N ALA A 549 -44.20 0.27 -46.19
CA ALA A 549 -45.60 0.69 -46.17
C ALA A 549 -45.80 2.03 -46.93
N PRO A 550 -47.01 2.34 -47.42
CA PRO A 550 -47.23 3.44 -48.36
C PRO A 550 -47.25 4.82 -47.69
N ASP A 551 -46.74 5.83 -48.41
CA ASP A 551 -46.60 7.22 -47.95
C ASP A 551 -47.93 7.94 -47.69
N PRO A 552 -48.05 8.71 -46.58
CA PRO A 552 -49.05 9.74 -46.41
C PRO A 552 -48.60 11.11 -47.00
N ALA A 553 -49.60 11.85 -47.49
CA ALA A 553 -49.51 13.09 -48.27
C ALA A 553 -48.87 14.33 -47.57
N PRO A 554 -48.38 15.32 -48.33
CA PRO A 554 -47.50 16.39 -47.82
C PRO A 554 -48.25 17.59 -47.20
N ALA A 555 -47.59 18.26 -46.25
CA ALA A 555 -47.98 19.55 -45.68
C ALA A 555 -47.04 20.69 -46.14
N PRO A 556 -47.48 21.97 -46.15
CA PRO A 556 -46.86 23.03 -46.94
C PRO A 556 -45.82 23.92 -46.23
N ASP A 557 -45.00 24.56 -47.06
CA ASP A 557 -43.84 25.45 -46.83
C ASP A 557 -44.01 26.64 -45.87
N THR A 558 -42.93 26.97 -45.15
CA THR A 558 -42.54 28.35 -44.84
C THR A 558 -41.02 28.57 -44.92
N GLN A 559 -40.65 29.66 -45.61
CA GLN A 559 -39.30 30.12 -45.96
C GLN A 559 -38.50 30.72 -44.79
N ALA A 560 -37.17 30.57 -44.85
CA ALA A 560 -36.19 31.39 -44.12
C ALA A 560 -35.52 32.42 -45.07
N PRO A 561 -35.15 33.64 -44.62
CA PRO A 561 -34.57 34.66 -45.48
C PRO A 561 -33.02 34.70 -45.53
N ASP A 562 -32.57 35.30 -46.63
CA ASP A 562 -31.24 35.44 -47.28
C ASP A 562 -30.23 36.38 -46.57
N PRO A 563 -28.89 36.27 -46.80
CA PRO A 563 -27.88 37.18 -46.25
C PRO A 563 -27.48 38.31 -47.24
N GLY A 564 -27.07 39.46 -46.71
CA GLY A 564 -26.62 40.63 -47.50
C GLY A 564 -25.40 41.38 -46.91
N PRO A 565 -24.72 42.28 -47.68
CA PRO A 565 -23.25 42.33 -47.77
C PRO A 565 -22.53 43.70 -47.50
N VAL A 566 -21.20 43.61 -47.24
CA VAL A 566 -20.00 44.44 -47.63
C VAL A 566 -19.93 45.98 -47.37
N SER A 567 -18.80 46.47 -46.77
CA SER A 567 -17.84 47.47 -47.35
C SER A 567 -16.73 48.03 -46.40
N THR A 568 -15.54 48.27 -46.98
CA THR A 568 -14.20 48.79 -46.50
C THR A 568 -14.08 50.35 -46.58
N PRO A 569 -12.99 51.13 -46.21
CA PRO A 569 -11.52 50.90 -46.39
C PRO A 569 -10.46 51.56 -45.42
N ALA A 570 -9.17 51.34 -45.77
CA ALA A 570 -7.82 51.60 -45.16
C ALA A 570 -7.31 53.09 -45.20
N PRO A 571 -6.00 53.52 -45.07
CA PRO A 571 -4.68 52.82 -44.94
C PRO A 571 -3.55 53.47 -44.08
N GLY A 572 -2.36 52.82 -43.96
CA GLY A 572 -1.04 53.49 -43.75
C GLY A 572 0.08 52.73 -43.00
N ASN A 573 1.19 52.41 -43.68
CA ASN A 573 2.48 51.78 -43.24
C ASN A 573 3.66 52.78 -43.50
N PRO A 574 5.00 52.54 -43.32
CA PRO A 574 5.88 51.72 -42.42
C PRO A 574 7.17 52.54 -41.97
N PRO A 575 8.45 52.05 -41.85
CA PRO A 575 9.12 50.94 -41.11
C PRO A 575 10.36 51.33 -40.20
N LEU A 576 10.84 50.38 -39.35
CA LEU A 576 12.21 49.95 -38.82
C LEU A 576 13.46 50.89 -38.84
N PRO A 577 14.58 50.73 -38.04
CA PRO A 577 15.28 49.46 -37.66
C PRO A 577 16.19 49.37 -36.36
N SER A 578 16.71 48.15 -36.11
CA SER A 578 18.06 47.67 -35.62
C SER A 578 18.78 48.08 -34.30
N GLU A 579 19.26 47.04 -33.57
CA GLU A 579 20.36 46.82 -32.57
C GLU A 579 21.71 47.60 -32.80
N PRO A 580 22.77 47.62 -31.91
CA PRO A 580 23.20 46.63 -30.87
C PRO A 580 23.93 47.13 -29.57
N LEU A 581 24.30 46.15 -28.69
CA LEU A 581 25.49 45.97 -27.79
C LEU A 581 26.20 47.16 -27.10
N VAL A 582 26.56 47.02 -25.81
CA VAL A 582 27.94 47.15 -25.25
C VAL A 582 28.03 46.64 -23.79
N LEU A 583 29.15 45.94 -23.55
CA LEU A 583 29.75 45.35 -22.36
C LEU A 583 30.47 46.39 -21.47
N GLU A 584 30.54 46.24 -20.14
CA GLU A 584 31.81 46.47 -19.41
C GLU A 584 31.88 45.82 -18.02
N ASN A 585 33.05 45.21 -17.77
CA ASN A 585 33.54 44.55 -16.56
C ASN A 585 34.05 45.54 -15.51
N ASN A 586 34.15 45.13 -14.23
CA ASN A 586 35.46 45.01 -13.56
C ASN A 586 35.45 44.32 -12.18
N ASN A 587 36.38 43.35 -12.07
CA ASN A 587 37.06 42.74 -10.91
C ASN A 587 37.56 43.80 -9.88
N ALA A 588 38.02 43.54 -8.64
CA ALA A 588 38.72 42.38 -8.08
C ALA A 588 38.93 42.52 -6.55
N LEU A 589 38.97 41.36 -5.87
CA LEU A 589 40.08 40.88 -5.02
C LEU A 589 40.44 41.60 -3.70
N TYR A 590 40.31 40.88 -2.58
CA TYR A 590 41.43 40.65 -1.64
C TYR A 590 41.34 39.24 -1.01
N ILE A 591 42.43 38.48 -1.17
CA ILE A 591 42.71 37.16 -0.58
C ILE A 591 43.74 37.32 0.54
N GLY A 592 43.61 36.50 1.59
CA GLY A 592 44.65 36.17 2.59
C GLY A 592 44.11 36.30 4.01
N LEU A 593 44.09 35.28 4.88
CA LEU A 593 45.04 34.20 5.10
C LEU A 593 44.35 33.03 5.82
N GLY A 594 44.56 31.82 5.32
CA GLY A 594 44.31 30.58 6.07
C GLY A 594 45.55 30.13 6.86
N ILE A 595 45.31 29.13 7.71
CA ILE A 595 46.27 28.26 8.41
C ILE A 595 46.82 28.85 9.73
N GLY A 596 46.06 28.65 10.81
CA GLY A 596 46.55 28.94 12.17
C GLY A 596 45.57 28.76 13.33
N PHE A 597 44.49 27.96 13.21
CA PHE A 597 43.50 27.88 14.30
C PHE A 597 42.98 26.48 14.69
N LEU A 598 43.53 25.39 14.13
CA LEU A 598 43.07 24.02 14.41
C LEU A 598 43.86 23.24 15.47
N VAL A 599 44.68 23.92 16.30
CA VAL A 599 45.44 23.23 17.38
C VAL A 599 45.24 23.85 18.78
N ILE A 600 44.51 24.97 18.91
CA ILE A 600 44.29 25.62 20.23
C ILE A 600 42.88 25.39 20.78
N ALA A 601 41.89 25.03 19.95
CA ALA A 601 40.51 24.82 20.40
C ALA A 601 40.28 23.49 21.15
N PHE A 602 41.18 22.50 21.04
CA PHE A 602 41.03 21.18 21.68
C PHE A 602 41.51 21.14 23.15
N PHE A 603 42.25 22.16 23.63
CA PHE A 603 42.85 22.15 24.98
C PHE A 603 42.16 23.04 26.01
N VAL A 604 41.17 23.86 25.62
CA VAL A 604 40.49 24.80 26.53
C VAL A 604 39.09 24.34 26.96
N LEU A 605 38.46 23.39 26.25
CA LEU A 605 37.10 22.92 26.59
C LEU A 605 37.04 21.64 27.44
N SER A 606 38.17 21.02 27.78
CA SER A 606 38.19 19.83 28.65
C SER A 606 38.17 20.13 30.14
N ARG A 607 37.97 21.40 30.55
CA ARG A 607 37.79 21.77 31.95
C ARG A 607 36.78 22.90 32.06
N LEU A 608 35.56 22.56 32.49
CA LEU A 608 34.72 23.25 33.49
C LEU A 608 33.22 22.97 33.23
N ARG A 609 32.58 22.21 34.12
CA ARG A 609 31.14 22.32 34.45
C ARG A 609 31.03 23.05 35.82
N PRO A 610 29.83 23.39 36.33
CA PRO A 610 28.88 24.42 35.90
C PRO A 610 28.57 25.41 37.06
N GLN A 611 28.02 26.60 36.80
CA GLN A 611 27.16 27.30 37.78
C GLN A 611 26.09 28.14 37.08
N TYR A 612 24.83 27.86 37.43
CA TYR A 612 23.66 28.71 37.19
C TYR A 612 23.82 30.04 37.94
N SER A 613 23.48 31.16 37.30
CA SER A 613 23.16 32.42 37.98
C SER A 613 22.01 33.13 37.27
N ALA A 614 21.04 33.52 38.10
CA ALA A 614 19.86 34.29 37.80
C ALA A 614 20.14 35.60 37.06
N ASN A 615 19.22 35.99 36.17
CA ASN A 615 18.60 37.32 36.11
C ASN A 615 17.52 37.35 35.02
N ALA A 616 16.25 37.36 35.46
CA ALA A 616 15.10 37.68 34.63
C ALA A 616 14.81 39.19 34.71
N PRO A 617 14.38 39.86 33.62
CA PRO A 617 13.75 41.17 33.71
C PRO A 617 12.23 41.03 33.93
N GLU A 618 11.72 41.69 34.96
CA GLU A 618 10.30 41.89 35.23
C GLU A 618 9.64 42.75 34.15
N TYR A 619 8.51 42.31 33.61
CA TYR A 619 7.55 43.17 32.92
C TYR A 619 6.18 43.10 33.58
N ARG A 620 5.65 44.28 33.89
CA ARG A 620 4.56 44.58 34.81
C ARG A 620 3.20 44.33 34.14
N ARG A 621 2.36 43.46 34.73
CA ARG A 621 0.96 43.20 34.32
C ARG A 621 0.06 44.39 34.66
N ALA A 622 -0.86 44.72 33.76
CA ALA A 622 -2.06 45.50 34.04
C ALA A 622 -3.17 44.57 34.56
N SER A 623 -3.82 45.02 35.62
CA SER A 623 -4.77 44.32 36.48
C SER A 623 -6.22 44.39 35.97
N ALA A 624 -6.93 43.25 36.00
CA ALA A 624 -8.38 43.19 36.09
C ALA A 624 -8.76 42.31 37.31
N GLU A 625 -9.64 42.85 38.16
CA GLU A 625 -10.02 42.36 39.48
C GLU A 625 -11.08 41.22 39.42
N PRO A 626 -11.13 40.27 40.39
CA PRO A 626 -11.84 39.00 40.23
C PRO A 626 -13.30 39.03 40.71
N ALA A 627 -14.15 38.25 40.05
CA ALA A 627 -15.49 37.91 40.53
C ALA A 627 -15.46 36.81 41.60
N ARG A 628 -16.40 36.90 42.54
CA ARG A 628 -16.53 36.17 43.83
C ARG A 628 -17.02 34.72 43.65
N PRO A 629 -16.63 33.75 44.51
CA PRO A 629 -16.97 32.33 44.35
C PRO A 629 -18.37 31.98 44.88
N THR A 630 -18.97 30.95 44.29
CA THR A 630 -20.22 30.29 44.74
C THR A 630 -19.87 28.84 45.17
N PRO A 631 -20.58 28.23 46.14
CA PRO A 631 -20.05 27.14 46.97
C PRO A 631 -20.17 25.73 46.38
N ALA A 632 -19.29 24.87 46.87
CA ALA A 632 -19.18 23.44 46.60
C ALA A 632 -20.47 22.64 46.85
N THR A 633 -20.68 21.59 46.03
CA THR A 633 -21.55 20.46 46.35
C THR A 633 -20.88 19.12 46.00
N ALA A 634 -20.86 18.27 47.04
CA ALA A 634 -20.73 16.81 47.15
C ALA A 634 -19.58 16.03 46.46
N PRO A 635 -18.83 15.19 47.20
CA PRO A 635 -17.93 14.19 46.64
C PRO A 635 -18.71 12.94 46.20
N GLU A 636 -18.42 12.45 45.00
CA GLU A 636 -18.86 11.14 44.53
C GLU A 636 -18.16 9.99 45.31
N PRO A 637 -18.82 8.81 45.41
CA PRO A 637 -18.37 7.75 46.31
C PRO A 637 -17.11 7.07 45.77
N ARG A 638 -16.05 7.03 46.59
CA ARG A 638 -14.90 6.16 46.36
C ARG A 638 -15.36 4.71 46.36
N LEU A 639 -15.32 4.07 45.21
CA LEU A 639 -15.27 2.62 45.13
C LEU A 639 -13.95 2.15 45.77
N ASN A 640 -14.09 1.23 46.70
CA ASN A 640 -13.00 0.59 47.43
C ASN A 640 -11.93 0.07 46.46
N GLN A 641 -10.73 0.62 46.54
CA GLN A 641 -9.51 -0.08 46.19
C GLN A 641 -9.34 -1.25 47.17
N GLN A 642 -9.94 -2.40 46.87
CA GLN A 642 -9.39 -3.66 47.29
C GLN A 642 -8.49 -4.17 46.18
N GLN A 643 -7.20 -4.19 46.51
CA GLN A 643 -6.15 -4.89 45.80
C GLN A 643 -6.63 -6.27 45.35
N ILE A 644 -6.76 -6.46 44.03
CA ILE A 644 -6.30 -7.69 43.42
C ILE A 644 -4.96 -7.31 42.81
N ALA A 645 -3.89 -7.67 43.50
CA ALA A 645 -2.60 -7.79 42.84
C ALA A 645 -2.79 -8.84 41.75
N VAL A 646 -2.71 -8.46 40.48
CA VAL A 646 -2.53 -9.45 39.41
C VAL A 646 -1.13 -10.01 39.61
N SER A 647 -1.11 -11.24 40.10
CA SER A 647 0.05 -12.10 40.22
C SER A 647 0.65 -12.35 38.84
N ARG A 648 1.96 -12.63 38.81
CA ARG A 648 2.63 -13.19 37.64
C ARG A 648 1.88 -14.46 37.18
N GLY A 649 1.44 -14.53 35.92
CA GLY A 649 0.81 -15.76 35.43
C GLY A 649 0.03 -15.70 34.12
N ALA A 650 -0.30 -14.52 33.59
CA ALA A 650 -1.20 -14.43 32.44
C ALA A 650 -0.69 -15.21 31.21
N SER A 651 -1.55 -16.03 30.60
CA SER A 651 -1.23 -16.86 29.45
C SER A 651 -2.44 -17.19 28.58
N LEU A 652 -2.21 -17.49 27.31
CA LEU A 652 -3.17 -18.13 26.41
C LEU A 652 -2.86 -19.63 26.33
N GLY A 653 -3.70 -20.47 26.91
CA GLY A 653 -3.52 -21.93 26.92
C GLY A 653 -4.18 -22.59 25.72
N LYS A 654 -3.41 -23.34 24.91
CA LYS A 654 -3.94 -24.17 23.82
C LYS A 654 -4.40 -25.53 24.35
N LEU A 655 -5.67 -25.88 24.17
CA LEU A 655 -6.20 -27.22 24.47
C LEU A 655 -5.82 -28.18 23.33
N VAL A 656 -4.84 -29.06 23.57
CA VAL A 656 -4.50 -30.15 22.66
C VAL A 656 -4.95 -31.47 23.29
N GLY A 657 -5.74 -32.26 22.55
CA GLY A 657 -6.47 -33.46 22.98
C GLY A 657 -5.65 -34.67 23.48
N SER A 658 -4.44 -34.47 24.01
CA SER A 658 -3.57 -35.54 24.54
C SER A 658 -2.69 -35.16 25.73
N GLY A 659 -2.95 -34.01 26.38
CA GLY A 659 -2.28 -33.65 27.64
C GLY A 659 -0.93 -32.93 27.52
N THR A 660 -0.61 -32.38 26.34
CA THR A 660 0.47 -31.39 26.18
C THR A 660 -0.15 -30.00 26.00
N SER A 661 -0.04 -29.14 27.01
CA SER A 661 -0.48 -27.74 26.94
C SER A 661 0.65 -26.89 26.35
N ALA A 662 0.46 -26.34 25.16
CA ALA A 662 1.25 -25.19 24.72
C ALA A 662 0.57 -23.94 25.29
N SER A 663 1.29 -23.13 26.05
CA SER A 663 0.79 -21.85 26.55
C SER A 663 1.63 -20.71 26.02
N ILE A 664 0.98 -19.65 25.55
CA ILE A 664 1.63 -18.39 25.23
C ILE A 664 1.68 -17.59 26.53
N ALA A 665 2.86 -17.37 27.08
CA ALA A 665 2.99 -16.46 28.21
C ALA A 665 2.72 -15.03 27.76
N LEU A 666 1.80 -14.34 28.43
CA LEU A 666 1.52 -12.95 28.20
C LEU A 666 2.51 -12.13 29.03
N ASP A 667 3.64 -11.81 28.41
CA ASP A 667 4.68 -11.01 29.06
C ASP A 667 4.18 -9.60 29.33
N ASP A 668 4.06 -9.24 30.60
CA ASP A 668 3.56 -7.93 31.05
C ASP A 668 4.35 -6.75 30.46
N SER A 669 5.66 -6.92 30.20
CA SER A 669 6.49 -5.86 29.60
C SER A 669 6.23 -5.68 28.12
N LEU A 670 5.95 -6.77 27.39
CA LEU A 670 5.58 -6.71 25.97
C LEU A 670 4.14 -6.22 25.80
N LEU A 671 3.21 -6.67 26.64
CA LEU A 671 1.84 -6.18 26.64
C LEU A 671 1.74 -4.68 26.93
N ALA A 672 2.63 -4.15 27.79
CA ALA A 672 2.69 -2.73 28.12
C ALA A 672 3.55 -1.89 27.14
N SER A 673 4.15 -2.51 26.11
CA SER A 673 4.95 -1.82 25.10
C SER A 673 4.07 -1.15 24.03
N ARG A 674 4.62 -0.14 23.33
CA ARG A 674 3.97 0.55 22.19
C ARG A 674 3.45 -0.44 21.13
N GLU A 675 4.23 -1.48 20.84
CA GLU A 675 3.88 -2.50 19.86
C GLU A 675 2.86 -3.52 20.38
N GLY A 676 2.78 -3.75 21.70
CA GLY A 676 2.05 -4.88 22.27
C GLY A 676 2.76 -6.23 22.03
N LEU A 677 2.23 -7.28 22.65
CA LEU A 677 2.66 -8.64 22.37
C LEU A 677 2.03 -9.10 21.06
N VAL A 678 2.86 -9.24 20.02
CA VAL A 678 2.41 -9.53 18.65
C VAL A 678 2.61 -11.01 18.39
N ILE A 679 1.58 -11.61 17.81
CA ILE A 679 1.48 -13.02 17.47
C ILE A 679 1.44 -13.12 15.94
N GLY A 680 2.26 -14.00 15.37
CA GLY A 680 2.27 -14.26 13.94
C GLY A 680 3.20 -15.41 13.55
N ARG A 681 3.29 -15.75 12.26
CA ARG A 681 4.20 -16.83 11.81
C ARG A 681 5.65 -16.40 11.64
N SER A 682 5.92 -15.11 11.49
CA SER A 682 7.28 -14.61 11.21
C SER A 682 8.13 -14.51 12.48
N ALA A 683 9.21 -15.29 12.54
CA ALA A 683 10.18 -15.21 13.65
C ALA A 683 10.87 -13.84 13.82
N LYS A 684 10.81 -12.99 12.79
CA LYS A 684 11.44 -11.66 12.78
C LYS A 684 10.51 -10.53 13.22
N LEU A 685 9.19 -10.69 13.04
CA LEU A 685 8.20 -9.61 13.17
C LEU A 685 7.32 -9.74 14.41
N ASN A 686 7.43 -10.84 15.16
CA ASN A 686 6.52 -11.16 16.25
C ASN A 686 7.25 -11.59 17.50
N HIS A 687 6.64 -11.27 18.62
CA HIS A 687 7.05 -11.71 19.95
C HIS A 687 6.74 -13.19 20.17
N VAL A 688 5.63 -13.67 19.59
CA VAL A 688 5.15 -15.04 19.73
C VAL A 688 4.95 -15.65 18.35
N ILE A 689 5.61 -16.79 18.14
CA ILE A 689 5.62 -17.46 16.84
C ILE A 689 4.65 -18.63 16.87
N LEU A 690 3.65 -18.57 15.99
CA LEU A 690 2.79 -19.71 15.69
C LEU A 690 3.20 -20.27 14.33
N ASP A 691 3.82 -21.45 14.35
CA ASP A 691 4.27 -22.17 13.15
C ASP A 691 3.08 -22.87 12.48
N ASP A 692 2.20 -22.08 11.87
CA ASP A 692 1.02 -22.50 11.10
C ASP A 692 0.92 -21.60 9.87
N SER A 693 0.78 -22.20 8.68
CA SER A 693 0.76 -21.48 7.41
C SER A 693 -0.42 -20.52 7.29
N ARG A 694 -1.52 -20.76 8.01
CA ARG A 694 -2.72 -19.90 8.04
C ARG A 694 -2.51 -18.66 8.90
N VAL A 695 -1.55 -18.69 9.82
CA VAL A 695 -1.22 -17.51 10.63
C VAL A 695 -0.43 -16.53 9.77
N SER A 696 -1.00 -15.36 9.50
CA SER A 696 -0.32 -14.24 8.82
C SER A 696 1.02 -13.84 9.45
N ARG A 697 1.86 -13.17 8.64
CA ARG A 697 3.22 -12.77 9.03
C ARG A 697 3.24 -11.97 10.34
N ARG A 698 2.32 -11.01 10.50
CA ARG A 698 1.84 -10.46 11.78
C ARG A 698 0.32 -10.70 11.76
N HIS A 699 -0.24 -11.24 12.83
CA HIS A 699 -1.62 -11.74 12.80
C HIS A 699 -2.50 -11.04 13.81
N ALA A 700 -2.10 -11.07 15.08
CA ALA A 700 -2.86 -10.45 16.16
C ALA A 700 -1.92 -9.78 17.15
N ARG A 701 -2.46 -8.80 17.87
CA ARG A 701 -1.74 -8.07 18.90
C ARG A 701 -2.53 -8.06 20.20
N LEU A 702 -1.81 -8.24 21.30
CA LEU A 702 -2.33 -8.05 22.65
C LEU A 702 -1.66 -6.84 23.30
N ARG A 703 -2.45 -5.95 23.89
CA ARG A 703 -1.97 -4.78 24.63
C ARG A 703 -2.62 -4.66 25.99
N LYS A 704 -1.94 -4.00 26.91
CA LYS A 704 -2.47 -3.67 28.24
C LYS A 704 -2.98 -2.24 28.25
N GLU A 705 -4.27 -2.06 28.50
CA GLU A 705 -4.92 -0.76 28.67
C GLU A 705 -5.41 -0.63 30.12
N GLY A 706 -4.59 0.03 30.93
CA GLY A 706 -4.80 0.10 32.38
C GLY A 706 -4.74 -1.28 33.05
N HIS A 707 -5.90 -1.79 33.48
CA HIS A 707 -6.05 -3.12 34.08
C HIS A 707 -6.62 -4.17 33.12
N LEU A 708 -6.91 -3.78 31.87
CA LEU A 708 -7.51 -4.64 30.86
C LEU A 708 -6.43 -5.11 29.88
N ILE A 709 -6.65 -6.26 29.24
CA ILE A 709 -5.89 -6.69 28.07
C ILE A 709 -6.84 -6.64 26.88
N VAL A 710 -6.42 -5.94 25.84
CA VAL A 710 -7.14 -5.83 24.57
C VAL A 710 -6.46 -6.69 23.52
N LEU A 711 -7.25 -7.38 22.71
CA LEU A 711 -6.84 -8.14 21.55
C LEU A 711 -7.29 -7.41 20.29
N GLU A 712 -6.42 -7.38 19.29
CA GLU A 712 -6.62 -6.72 18.02
C GLU A 712 -6.16 -7.64 16.89
N ASP A 713 -6.96 -7.76 15.83
CA ASP A 713 -6.54 -8.42 14.59
C ASP A 713 -5.74 -7.45 13.72
N LEU A 714 -4.55 -7.84 13.27
CA LEU A 714 -3.65 -6.98 12.47
C LEU A 714 -3.89 -7.16 10.96
N ASN A 715 -5.17 -7.15 10.55
CA ASN A 715 -5.62 -7.44 9.20
C ASN A 715 -5.11 -8.78 8.68
N SER A 716 -5.35 -9.81 9.47
CA SER A 716 -4.85 -11.14 9.16
C SER A 716 -5.75 -11.85 8.15
N THR A 717 -5.13 -12.64 7.28
CA THR A 717 -5.79 -13.35 6.17
C THR A 717 -6.91 -14.29 6.63
N HIS A 718 -6.74 -14.91 7.81
CA HIS A 718 -7.74 -15.85 8.37
C HIS A 718 -8.49 -15.27 9.58
N GLY A 719 -8.10 -14.09 10.06
CA GLY A 719 -8.73 -13.35 11.14
C GLY A 719 -8.49 -13.90 12.55
N THR A 720 -8.87 -13.07 13.51
CA THR A 720 -8.82 -13.32 14.96
C THR A 720 -10.23 -13.24 15.55
N ALA A 721 -10.57 -14.07 16.54
CA ALA A 721 -11.88 -14.05 17.20
C ALA A 721 -11.78 -14.13 18.73
N VAL A 722 -12.76 -13.54 19.42
CA VAL A 722 -12.94 -13.66 20.89
C VAL A 722 -14.33 -14.23 21.16
N ASN A 723 -14.40 -15.34 21.89
CA ASN A 723 -15.63 -16.07 22.22
C ASN A 723 -16.51 -16.40 20.99
N GLY A 724 -15.86 -16.72 19.86
CA GLY A 724 -16.54 -17.04 18.59
C GLY A 724 -16.96 -15.82 17.76
N LYS A 725 -16.81 -14.60 18.29
CA LYS A 725 -17.04 -13.36 17.54
C LYS A 725 -15.74 -12.95 16.85
N LYS A 726 -15.72 -12.96 15.51
CA LYS A 726 -14.59 -12.48 14.72
C LYS A 726 -14.39 -10.98 14.93
N LEU A 727 -13.16 -10.57 15.14
CA LEU A 727 -12.78 -9.17 15.24
C LEU A 727 -12.73 -8.58 13.84
N GLN A 728 -13.22 -7.36 13.69
CA GLN A 728 -12.90 -6.57 12.51
C GLN A 728 -11.40 -6.24 12.55
N PRO A 729 -10.69 -6.23 11.41
CA PRO A 729 -9.30 -5.78 11.35
C PRO A 729 -9.12 -4.46 12.11
N PHE A 730 -8.11 -4.41 12.98
CA PHE A 730 -7.73 -3.30 13.84
C PHE A 730 -8.77 -2.85 14.89
N SER A 731 -9.88 -3.58 15.02
CA SER A 731 -10.80 -3.38 16.14
C SER A 731 -10.23 -3.98 17.42
N GLN A 732 -10.32 -3.22 18.51
CA GLN A 732 -9.88 -3.67 19.83
C GLN A 732 -11.03 -4.34 20.57
N GLU A 733 -10.77 -5.53 21.11
CA GLU A 733 -11.71 -6.26 21.96
C GLU A 733 -11.06 -6.63 23.29
N VAL A 734 -11.73 -6.31 24.40
CA VAL A 734 -11.21 -6.60 25.74
C VAL A 734 -11.35 -8.09 26.04
N ILE A 735 -10.23 -8.77 26.27
CA ILE A 735 -10.21 -10.17 26.69
C ILE A 735 -10.22 -10.30 28.22
N ARG A 736 -10.99 -11.25 28.73
CA ARG A 736 -11.21 -11.53 30.16
C ARG A 736 -10.78 -12.95 30.53
N GLN A 737 -10.65 -13.20 31.84
CA GLN A 737 -10.39 -14.55 32.36
C GLN A 737 -11.41 -15.56 31.81
N GLY A 738 -10.91 -16.62 31.19
CA GLY A 738 -11.72 -17.71 30.65
C GLY A 738 -12.23 -17.50 29.22
N ASP A 739 -11.98 -16.34 28.60
CA ASP A 739 -12.35 -16.09 27.21
C ASP A 739 -11.64 -17.05 26.26
N SER A 740 -12.33 -17.42 25.17
CA SER A 740 -11.77 -18.21 24.08
C SER A 740 -11.22 -17.27 23.01
N VAL A 741 -9.91 -17.25 22.81
CA VAL A 741 -9.25 -16.48 21.74
C VAL A 741 -8.89 -17.41 20.60
N GLU A 742 -9.22 -17.04 19.37
CA GLU A 742 -8.93 -17.80 18.18
C GLU A 742 -8.06 -17.00 17.22
N ILE A 743 -6.95 -17.57 16.74
CA ILE A 743 -5.97 -16.93 15.85
C ILE A 743 -5.76 -17.89 14.66
N ALA A 744 -6.19 -17.52 13.46
CA ALA A 744 -6.18 -18.40 12.28
C ALA A 744 -6.81 -19.79 12.53
N GLY A 745 -7.93 -19.85 13.26
CA GLY A 745 -8.58 -21.11 13.64
C GLY A 745 -7.93 -21.85 14.82
N ILE A 746 -6.82 -21.34 15.38
CA ILE A 746 -6.16 -21.94 16.55
C ILE A 746 -6.77 -21.36 17.82
N ARG A 747 -7.49 -22.20 18.57
CA ARG A 747 -8.16 -21.80 19.80
C ARG A 747 -7.27 -21.86 21.04
N PHE A 748 -7.33 -20.80 21.82
CA PHE A 748 -6.68 -20.62 23.11
C PHE A 748 -7.72 -20.22 24.17
N THR A 749 -7.46 -20.56 25.42
CA THR A 749 -8.24 -20.08 26.58
C THR A 749 -7.41 -19.09 27.37
N CYS A 750 -7.98 -17.92 27.66
CA CYS A 750 -7.36 -16.87 28.46
C CYS A 750 -7.28 -17.27 29.92
N ASP A 751 -6.07 -17.33 30.47
CA ASP A 751 -5.82 -17.37 31.90
C ASP A 751 -5.09 -16.08 32.30
N LEU A 752 -5.75 -15.22 33.07
CA LEU A 752 -5.26 -13.91 33.53
C LEU A 752 -5.00 -13.90 35.06
N SER A 753 -4.89 -15.09 35.69
CA SER A 753 -4.77 -15.26 37.15
C SER A 753 -3.37 -15.06 37.75
#